data_AF-A0A539E0R8-F1
#
_entry.id   AF-A0A539E0R8-F1
#
_cell.length_a   1.000
_cell.length_b   1.000
_cell.length_c   1.000
_cell.angle_alpha   90.00
_cell.angle_beta   90.00
_cell.angle_gamma   90.00
#
_symmetry.space_group_name_H-M   'P 1'
#
loop_
_entity.id
_entity.type
_entity.pdbx_description
1 polymer ?
#
loop_
_entity_poly.entity_id
_entity_poly.type
_entity_poly.pdbx_seq_one_letter_code
_entity_poly.pdbx_strand_id
1 'polypeptide(L)'
;MVVLAVCAALVVAGRAVFVEPTPVISGTVISQGGLPVAGATVSNGDDEAVTAGDGTFELDADEDNEWVTATHPDFETRVRAARRGEPVLIRLTPDPGSTVTMHFTGDVMFGRRFYDPNEDGDPSDALLTTDAGLAEHFELLRPIEPLLSAADLTIVNLETPLIDDPTFPLDEPRPDRLHPTKEFAFASEPAAAAALRAAGVDVVDLGNNHLYDAMEAGVTSTISALDAEGLAHYGAGLTEEEAWAPAVAKVGDTTIAFLGCTTVTGEEHAVSYVAGPGKGGAARCDEQQIRTRVAAAAAANDTVVFSIHGGFEYQREPSANVQQLSHAAREAGARVVVNHHPHVTGGFDWTNGALTAWTMGNFVFDQSVWPTFGSYLLAVGVRDDEVVRAYAEPLMIERYLPRGLTGARAVHVAREAAGRAPGPFLIEDGAMEVDLAGAALPNNQTVSLAGGDEPGTIMRIHDGTSISAIDPNSTGAAQHGRDLLAFGTFENEAVDPDRRNGSFWELSGDDRRTSARAAYRGASGVELSRDSRRANDAALTPLHRVLVSPGTELSITGMVSTVGDATVIVQLSWYQDTRGSSVVQTLETLVDHPDAEWRSFRLDVTVPESVVAVGLFIRLLPPEQGLARARLDDLAIIEWAPADAAPSALYDHVRIAGSVDAVLSHSWLAGAEPWARLRPPEAMPEGSVTAHVVTVPIAENPGDEAPADDG
;
A
#
# COMPACT_ATOMS: atom_id res chain seq x y z
N MET A 1 -21.49 11.17 36.43
CA MET A 1 -21.21 12.60 36.23
C MET A 1 -20.77 12.73 34.79
N VAL A 2 -21.49 13.51 33.99
CA VAL A 2 -21.40 13.54 32.52
C VAL A 2 -20.04 14.11 32.10
N VAL A 3 -19.21 13.30 31.45
CA VAL A 3 -18.04 13.79 30.71
C VAL A 3 -18.54 14.14 29.31
N LEU A 4 -18.65 15.44 29.05
CA LEU A 4 -18.98 16.03 27.77
C LEU A 4 -17.64 16.43 27.16
N ALA A 5 -17.15 15.67 26.19
CA ALA A 5 -16.06 16.11 25.33
C ALA A 5 -16.58 17.29 24.50
N VAL A 6 -16.20 18.50 24.89
CA VAL A 6 -16.49 19.72 24.14
C VAL A 6 -15.27 20.00 23.29
N CYS A 7 -15.33 19.71 21.99
CA CYS A 7 -14.50 20.39 21.02
C CYS A 7 -14.97 21.85 20.95
N ALA A 8 -14.26 22.74 21.64
CA ALA A 8 -14.52 24.17 21.58
C ALA A 8 -13.74 24.79 20.41
N ALA A 9 -14.39 24.97 19.27
CA ALA A 9 -13.93 25.92 18.26
C ALA A 9 -14.28 27.35 18.75
N LEU A 10 -13.30 28.06 19.31
CA LEU A 10 -13.42 29.48 19.61
C LEU A 10 -13.14 30.28 18.33
N VAL A 11 -14.20 30.63 17.60
CA VAL A 11 -14.11 31.61 16.51
C VAL A 11 -14.05 33.02 17.13
N VAL A 12 -12.84 33.54 17.30
CA VAL A 12 -12.61 34.97 17.53
C VAL A 12 -11.75 35.48 16.38
N ALA A 13 -12.37 36.23 15.47
CA ALA A 13 -11.71 37.06 14.45
C ALA A 13 -10.48 36.43 13.75
N GLY A 14 -10.72 35.47 12.85
CA GLY A 14 -9.80 35.18 11.74
C GLY A 14 -8.43 34.58 12.07
N ARG A 15 -8.24 33.95 13.24
CA ARG A 15 -7.07 33.10 13.50
C ARG A 15 -7.49 31.78 14.11
N ALA A 16 -7.18 30.68 13.43
CA ALA A 16 -7.19 29.36 14.03
C ALA A 16 -6.20 29.36 15.22
N VAL A 17 -6.69 29.04 16.42
CA VAL A 17 -5.85 28.79 17.57
C VAL A 17 -5.32 27.37 17.41
N PHE A 18 -4.01 27.22 17.20
CA PHE A 18 -3.32 25.94 17.29
C PHE A 18 -3.53 25.41 18.72
N VAL A 19 -4.34 24.37 18.87
CA VAL A 19 -4.30 23.50 20.05
C VAL A 19 -3.09 22.61 19.82
N GLU A 20 -2.12 22.61 20.74
CA GLU A 20 -1.05 21.61 20.67
C GLU A 20 -1.70 20.22 20.66
N PRO A 21 -1.32 19.32 19.73
CA PRO A 21 -1.89 17.99 19.69
C PRO A 21 -1.73 17.36 21.06
N THR A 22 -2.79 16.73 21.55
CA THR A 22 -2.74 15.92 22.77
C THR A 22 -1.56 14.97 22.65
N PRO A 23 -0.65 14.89 23.64
CA PRO A 23 0.57 14.09 23.56
C PRO A 23 0.28 12.58 23.72
N VAL A 24 -0.92 12.15 23.34
CA VAL A 24 -1.44 10.82 23.62
C VAL A 24 -2.01 10.18 22.36
N ILE A 25 -1.82 8.87 22.26
CA ILE A 25 -2.62 8.01 21.42
C ILE A 25 -3.81 7.55 22.26
N SER A 26 -5.02 7.69 21.72
CA SER A 26 -6.24 7.25 22.38
C SER A 26 -7.00 6.31 21.47
N GLY A 27 -7.91 5.52 22.01
CA GLY A 27 -8.69 4.61 21.18
C GLY A 27 -9.73 3.83 21.94
N THR A 28 -10.35 2.89 21.24
CA THR A 28 -11.30 1.94 21.83
C THR A 28 -10.99 0.54 21.35
N VAL A 29 -10.96 -0.41 22.27
CA VAL A 29 -10.88 -1.84 21.97
C VAL A 29 -12.27 -2.44 22.00
N ILE A 30 -12.64 -3.13 20.92
CA ILE A 30 -13.93 -3.79 20.75
C ILE A 30 -13.73 -5.25 20.37
N SER A 31 -14.71 -6.07 20.68
CA SER A 31 -14.79 -7.46 20.25
C SER A 31 -15.18 -7.52 18.77
N GLN A 32 -15.03 -8.69 18.16
CA GLN A 32 -15.58 -8.96 16.83
C GLN A 32 -17.07 -8.57 16.75
N GLY A 33 -17.88 -8.81 17.78
CA GLY A 33 -19.29 -8.38 17.81
C GLY A 33 -19.53 -6.87 18.00
N GLY A 34 -18.49 -6.04 18.03
CA GLY A 34 -18.57 -4.60 18.24
C GLY A 34 -18.70 -4.19 19.71
N LEU A 35 -18.88 -5.11 20.65
CA LEU A 35 -19.00 -4.75 22.06
C LEU A 35 -17.66 -4.29 22.63
N PRO A 36 -17.61 -3.24 23.48
CA PRO A 36 -16.38 -2.85 24.16
C PRO A 36 -15.72 -3.99 24.92
N VAL A 37 -14.39 -4.07 24.86
CA VAL A 37 -13.58 -5.03 25.60
C VAL A 37 -12.89 -4.31 26.74
N ALA A 38 -13.34 -4.55 27.97
CA ALA A 38 -12.74 -4.01 29.18
C ALA A 38 -11.61 -4.92 29.69
N GLY A 39 -10.56 -4.34 30.27
CA GLY A 39 -9.45 -5.12 30.83
C GLY A 39 -8.42 -5.62 29.80
N ALA A 40 -8.51 -5.19 28.54
CA ALA A 40 -7.47 -5.43 27.55
C ALA A 40 -6.26 -4.56 27.88
N THR A 41 -5.05 -5.12 27.75
CA THR A 41 -3.81 -4.38 27.90
C THR A 41 -3.42 -3.83 26.53
N VAL A 42 -3.16 -2.54 26.45
CA VAL A 42 -2.81 -1.82 25.24
C VAL A 42 -1.46 -1.14 25.47
N SER A 43 -0.50 -1.31 24.57
CA SER A 43 0.85 -0.76 24.71
C SER A 43 1.41 -0.31 23.38
N ASN A 44 2.25 0.74 23.40
CA ASN A 44 3.08 1.19 22.28
C ASN A 44 4.58 0.85 22.48
N GLY A 45 4.90 0.01 23.48
CA GLY A 45 6.27 -0.36 23.86
C GLY A 45 6.87 0.53 24.95
N ASP A 46 6.54 1.83 24.97
CA ASP A 46 7.06 2.80 25.95
C ASP A 46 6.07 3.07 27.10
N ASP A 47 4.77 2.98 26.82
CA ASP A 47 3.67 3.12 27.77
C ASP A 47 2.69 1.93 27.67
N GLU A 48 1.89 1.75 28.71
CA GLU A 48 0.88 0.69 28.81
C GLU A 48 -0.36 1.18 29.55
N ALA A 49 -1.52 0.89 28.97
CA ALA A 49 -2.83 1.18 29.55
C ALA A 49 -3.72 -0.06 29.55
N VAL A 50 -4.66 -0.09 30.51
CA VAL A 50 -5.71 -1.11 30.56
C VAL A 50 -7.03 -0.46 30.17
N THR A 51 -7.77 -1.09 29.25
CA THR A 51 -9.01 -0.53 28.75
C THR A 51 -10.07 -0.39 29.85
N ALA A 52 -10.77 0.74 29.84
CA ALA A 52 -11.87 1.02 30.75
C ALA A 52 -13.11 0.15 30.43
N GLY A 53 -14.17 0.29 31.24
CA GLY A 53 -15.41 -0.48 31.08
C GLY A 53 -16.13 -0.27 29.74
N ASP A 54 -15.85 0.85 29.07
CA ASP A 54 -16.34 1.19 27.72
C ASP A 54 -15.29 0.91 26.63
N GLY A 55 -14.23 0.16 26.94
CA GLY A 55 -13.18 -0.26 26.01
C GLY A 55 -12.15 0.82 25.69
N THR A 56 -12.29 2.03 26.25
CA THR A 56 -11.40 3.15 25.94
C THR A 56 -10.03 3.02 26.61
N PHE A 57 -9.00 3.56 25.96
CA PHE A 57 -7.64 3.67 26.48
C PHE A 57 -6.98 4.99 26.04
N GLU A 58 -5.93 5.38 26.76
CA GLU A 58 -5.02 6.48 26.43
C GLU A 58 -3.59 6.03 26.76
N LEU A 59 -2.64 6.32 25.87
CA LEU A 59 -1.20 6.05 26.00
C LEU A 59 -0.44 7.35 25.76
N ASP A 60 0.61 7.60 26.55
CA ASP A 60 1.60 8.63 26.22
C ASP A 60 2.31 8.26 24.92
N ALA A 61 2.48 9.22 24.01
CA ALA A 61 3.10 9.01 22.69
C ALA A 61 4.26 9.98 22.45
N ASP A 62 5.41 9.43 22.07
CA ASP A 62 6.64 10.19 21.80
C ASP A 62 6.76 10.57 20.31
N GLU A 63 6.10 9.81 19.44
CA GLU A 63 6.06 9.99 18.00
C GLU A 63 4.68 10.48 17.50
N ASP A 64 4.61 10.86 16.22
CA ASP A 64 3.34 11.26 15.58
C ASP A 64 2.45 10.04 15.31
N ASN A 65 3.05 8.91 14.92
CA ASN A 65 2.39 7.65 14.64
C ASN A 65 3.22 6.51 15.24
N GLU A 66 2.58 5.56 15.91
CA GLU A 66 3.24 4.44 16.58
C GLU A 66 2.48 3.13 16.35
N TRP A 67 3.15 2.00 16.57
CA TRP A 67 2.46 0.72 16.69
C TRP A 67 1.81 0.62 18.06
N VAL A 68 0.57 0.16 18.09
CA VAL A 68 -0.17 -0.14 19.30
C VAL A 68 -0.58 -1.59 19.28
N THR A 69 -0.20 -2.32 20.33
CA THR A 69 -0.51 -3.73 20.55
C THR A 69 -1.58 -3.86 21.61
N ALA A 70 -2.71 -4.45 21.27
CA ALA A 70 -3.77 -4.82 22.20
C ALA A 70 -3.74 -6.34 22.48
N THR A 71 -3.76 -6.71 23.75
CA THR A 71 -3.77 -8.09 24.23
C THR A 71 -4.89 -8.31 25.25
N HIS A 72 -5.50 -9.49 25.22
CA HIS A 72 -6.48 -9.91 26.20
C HIS A 72 -6.52 -11.44 26.28
N PRO A 73 -6.65 -12.07 27.46
CA PRO A 73 -6.59 -13.53 27.59
C PRO A 73 -7.61 -14.33 26.76
N ASP A 74 -8.76 -13.71 26.45
CA ASP A 74 -9.86 -14.32 25.68
C ASP A 74 -9.85 -13.96 24.18
N PHE A 75 -8.83 -13.25 23.68
CA PHE A 75 -8.75 -12.78 22.31
C PHE A 75 -7.35 -12.91 21.71
N GLU A 76 -7.29 -12.98 20.38
CA GLU A 76 -6.05 -12.86 19.60
C GLU A 76 -5.39 -11.50 19.84
N THR A 77 -4.06 -11.47 19.90
CA THR A 77 -3.27 -10.23 19.91
C THR A 77 -3.50 -9.45 18.62
N ARG A 78 -3.60 -8.11 18.72
CA ARG A 78 -3.75 -7.24 17.54
C ARG A 78 -2.80 -6.07 17.62
N VAL A 79 -1.96 -5.91 16.59
CA VAL A 79 -1.08 -4.77 16.40
C VAL A 79 -1.65 -3.85 15.33
N ARG A 80 -1.67 -2.54 15.56
CA ARG A 80 -2.20 -1.53 14.63
C ARG A 80 -1.35 -0.27 14.65
N ALA A 81 -1.19 0.38 13.51
CA ALA A 81 -0.68 1.74 13.46
C ALA A 81 -1.73 2.69 14.06
N ALA A 82 -1.31 3.60 14.92
CA ALA A 82 -2.17 4.57 15.57
C ALA A 82 -1.53 5.97 15.50
N ARG A 83 -2.37 6.97 15.31
CA ARG A 83 -1.95 8.37 15.15
C ARG A 83 -2.22 9.17 16.40
N ARG A 84 -1.25 9.95 16.84
CA ARG A 84 -1.38 10.84 17.98
C ARG A 84 -2.46 11.89 17.72
N GLY A 85 -3.39 12.03 18.68
CA GLY A 85 -4.50 12.97 18.57
C GLY A 85 -5.70 12.50 17.72
N GLU A 86 -5.64 11.31 17.11
CA GLU A 86 -6.76 10.68 16.40
C GLU A 86 -7.12 9.34 17.05
N PRO A 87 -8.37 9.12 17.50
CA PRO A 87 -8.72 7.86 18.16
C PRO A 87 -8.64 6.65 17.23
N VAL A 88 -7.84 5.64 17.61
CA VAL A 88 -7.73 4.35 16.90
C VAL A 88 -8.82 3.37 17.36
N LEU A 89 -9.32 2.54 16.44
CA LEU A 89 -10.27 1.46 16.74
C LEU A 89 -9.60 0.10 16.57
N ILE A 90 -9.48 -0.65 17.68
CA ILE A 90 -8.86 -1.99 17.67
C ILE A 90 -9.94 -3.04 17.87
N ARG A 91 -10.16 -3.88 16.85
CA ARG A 91 -11.10 -4.99 16.90
C ARG A 91 -10.37 -6.30 17.18
N LEU A 92 -10.73 -6.94 18.28
CA LEU A 92 -10.16 -8.21 18.71
C LEU A 92 -11.03 -9.40 18.30
N THR A 93 -10.37 -10.45 17.81
CA THR A 93 -11.00 -11.73 17.46
C THR A 93 -11.00 -12.64 18.68
N PRO A 94 -12.13 -13.26 19.08
CA PRO A 94 -12.16 -14.18 20.21
C PRO A 94 -11.24 -15.38 19.97
N ASP A 95 -10.40 -15.71 20.96
CA ASP A 95 -9.54 -16.89 20.93
C ASP A 95 -9.91 -17.85 22.05
N PRO A 96 -10.48 -19.04 21.74
CA PRO A 96 -10.71 -20.09 22.71
C PRO A 96 -9.42 -20.82 23.13
N GLY A 97 -8.24 -20.37 22.67
CA GLY A 97 -6.93 -20.96 22.94
C GLY A 97 -6.53 -22.07 21.96
N SER A 98 -7.17 -22.12 20.79
CA SER A 98 -6.90 -23.11 19.74
C SER A 98 -6.72 -22.50 18.36
N THR A 99 -6.64 -21.17 18.27
CA THR A 99 -6.45 -20.47 17.00
C THR A 99 -4.98 -20.37 16.69
N VAL A 100 -4.60 -20.70 15.45
CA VAL A 100 -3.28 -20.42 14.91
C VAL A 100 -3.38 -19.15 14.09
N THR A 101 -2.62 -18.13 14.50
CA THR A 101 -2.52 -16.85 13.79
C THR A 101 -1.32 -16.86 12.86
N MET A 102 -1.53 -16.41 11.62
CA MET A 102 -0.51 -16.38 10.58
C MET A 102 -0.46 -15.01 9.92
N HIS A 103 0.73 -14.44 9.78
CA HIS A 103 0.97 -13.21 9.03
C HIS A 103 1.70 -13.52 7.72
N PHE A 104 1.22 -12.96 6.60
CA PHE A 104 1.86 -13.09 5.29
C PHE A 104 2.24 -11.71 4.76
N THR A 105 3.50 -11.54 4.37
CA THR A 105 3.99 -10.31 3.76
C THR A 105 3.98 -10.38 2.24
N GLY A 106 4.09 -9.23 1.59
CA GLY A 106 4.48 -9.14 0.19
C GLY A 106 5.91 -9.61 -0.11
N ASP A 107 6.38 -9.29 -1.32
CA ASP A 107 7.67 -9.74 -1.85
C ASP A 107 8.87 -9.07 -1.15
N VAL A 108 9.93 -9.86 -0.89
CA VAL A 108 11.10 -9.46 -0.08
C VAL A 108 12.41 -9.66 -0.83
N MET A 109 13.22 -8.59 -0.92
CA MET A 109 14.62 -8.58 -1.33
C MET A 109 15.42 -7.50 -0.59
N PHE A 110 16.71 -7.73 -0.31
CA PHE A 110 17.61 -6.77 0.36
C PHE A 110 18.82 -6.42 -0.54
N GLY A 111 18.62 -6.48 -1.86
CA GLY A 111 19.67 -6.40 -2.89
C GLY A 111 19.69 -5.09 -3.68
N ARG A 112 20.62 -4.95 -4.63
CA ARG A 112 20.68 -3.82 -5.59
C ARG A 112 20.72 -2.43 -4.92
N ARG A 113 19.64 -1.64 -5.05
CA ARG A 113 19.58 -0.23 -4.64
C ARG A 113 19.63 -0.02 -3.14
N PHE A 114 19.62 -1.09 -2.36
CA PHE A 114 19.95 -1.03 -0.94
C PHE A 114 21.42 -0.64 -0.71
N TYR A 115 22.33 -0.99 -1.64
CA TYR A 115 23.76 -0.68 -1.55
C TYR A 115 24.15 0.58 -2.34
N ASP A 116 23.35 0.95 -3.35
CA ASP A 116 23.53 2.13 -4.20
C ASP A 116 22.16 2.59 -4.74
N PRO A 117 21.41 3.42 -3.99
CA PRO A 117 20.04 3.82 -4.34
C PRO A 117 19.90 4.53 -5.68
N ASN A 118 20.91 5.33 -6.06
CA ASN A 118 20.89 6.14 -7.28
C ASN A 118 21.54 5.43 -8.47
N GLU A 119 22.13 4.24 -8.24
CA GLU A 119 22.87 3.46 -9.23
C GLU A 119 23.99 4.31 -9.87
N ASP A 120 24.61 5.21 -9.08
CA ASP A 120 25.62 6.18 -9.53
C ASP A 120 27.03 5.90 -8.98
N GLY A 121 27.17 4.85 -8.19
CA GLY A 121 28.41 4.43 -7.54
C GLY A 121 28.74 5.19 -6.26
N ASP A 122 27.88 6.10 -5.78
CA ASP A 122 28.03 6.76 -4.48
C ASP A 122 27.17 6.07 -3.41
N PRO A 123 27.77 5.28 -2.50
CA PRO A 123 27.01 4.58 -1.45
C PRO A 123 26.62 5.50 -0.28
N SER A 124 26.73 6.83 -0.41
CA SER A 124 26.54 7.77 0.70
C SER A 124 25.11 7.80 1.25
N ASP A 125 24.11 7.42 0.45
CA ASP A 125 22.71 7.31 0.83
C ASP A 125 22.20 5.85 0.89
N ALA A 126 23.11 4.88 0.77
CA ALA A 126 22.82 3.46 0.87
C ALA A 126 22.16 3.07 2.20
N LEU A 127 21.29 2.08 2.13
CA LEU A 127 20.64 1.48 3.30
C LEU A 127 21.49 0.34 3.89
N LEU A 128 22.34 -0.29 3.09
CA LEU A 128 23.25 -1.35 3.47
C LEU A 128 24.67 -1.04 2.97
N THR A 129 25.66 -1.30 3.81
CA THR A 129 27.07 -1.32 3.38
C THR A 129 27.42 -2.67 2.75
N THR A 130 28.49 -2.73 1.97
CA THR A 130 28.95 -4.00 1.35
C THR A 130 29.41 -5.05 2.36
N ASP A 131 29.70 -4.65 3.60
CA ASP A 131 30.06 -5.56 4.70
C ASP A 131 28.88 -5.73 5.70
N ALA A 132 27.66 -5.36 5.29
CA ALA A 132 26.49 -5.33 6.16
C ALA A 132 26.17 -6.71 6.73
N GLY A 133 26.17 -6.80 8.06
CA GLY A 133 25.78 -8.00 8.80
C GLY A 133 24.33 -7.98 9.27
N LEU A 134 24.03 -8.86 10.23
CA LEU A 134 22.72 -8.96 10.87
C LEU A 134 22.21 -7.61 11.40
N ALA A 135 23.05 -6.82 12.08
CA ALA A 135 22.62 -5.59 12.72
C ALA A 135 22.05 -4.58 11.71
N GLU A 136 22.75 -4.32 10.59
CA GLU A 136 22.28 -3.40 9.55
C GLU A 136 21.00 -3.91 8.87
N HIS A 137 20.95 -5.20 8.54
CA HIS A 137 19.73 -5.80 7.94
C HIS A 137 18.53 -5.76 8.90
N PHE A 138 18.75 -6.01 10.19
CA PHE A 138 17.69 -5.95 11.20
C PHE A 138 17.17 -4.53 11.41
N GLU A 139 18.03 -3.51 11.37
CA GLU A 139 17.58 -2.11 11.47
C GLU A 139 16.60 -1.70 10.36
N LEU A 140 16.68 -2.33 9.17
CA LEU A 140 15.70 -2.13 8.10
C LEU A 140 14.31 -2.66 8.46
N LEU A 141 14.24 -3.74 9.23
CA LEU A 141 13.01 -4.41 9.66
C LEU A 141 12.52 -3.94 11.04
N ARG A 142 13.38 -3.34 11.86
CA ARG A 142 13.05 -2.88 13.22
C ARG A 142 11.77 -2.03 13.27
N PRO A 143 11.50 -1.10 12.33
CA PRO A 143 10.26 -0.33 12.36
C PRO A 143 8.97 -1.14 12.15
N ILE A 144 9.05 -2.35 11.58
CA ILE A 144 7.88 -3.22 11.31
C ILE A 144 7.86 -4.48 12.18
N GLU A 145 8.90 -4.71 13.00
CA GLU A 145 9.05 -5.86 13.89
C GLU A 145 7.85 -6.09 14.83
N PRO A 146 7.20 -5.05 15.41
CA PRO A 146 6.01 -5.28 16.23
C PRO A 146 4.87 -5.99 15.47
N LEU A 147 4.74 -5.74 14.16
CA LEU A 147 3.72 -6.39 13.34
C LEU A 147 4.14 -7.80 12.92
N LEU A 148 5.42 -8.01 12.63
CA LEU A 148 5.97 -9.33 12.23
C LEU A 148 6.01 -10.32 13.40
N SER A 149 6.25 -9.86 14.63
CA SER A 149 6.37 -10.73 15.81
C SER A 149 5.04 -11.04 16.51
N ALA A 150 3.92 -10.50 16.00
CA ALA A 150 2.62 -10.55 16.68
C ALA A 150 1.82 -11.84 16.47
N ALA A 151 2.18 -12.66 15.47
CA ALA A 151 1.48 -13.89 15.12
C ALA A 151 2.23 -15.14 15.62
N ASP A 152 1.56 -16.29 15.63
CA ASP A 152 2.20 -17.57 15.93
C ASP A 152 3.21 -17.97 14.84
N LEU A 153 2.91 -17.62 13.58
CA LEU A 153 3.78 -17.83 12.43
C LEU A 153 3.76 -16.61 11.52
N THR A 154 4.93 -16.10 11.16
CA THR A 154 5.07 -15.09 10.10
C THR A 154 5.79 -15.66 8.89
N ILE A 155 5.20 -15.42 7.72
CA ILE A 155 5.58 -15.98 6.43
C ILE A 155 5.95 -14.85 5.46
N VAL A 156 7.09 -15.00 4.79
CA VAL A 156 7.57 -14.06 3.75
C VAL A 156 7.86 -14.77 2.45
N ASN A 157 7.64 -14.10 1.30
CA ASN A 157 8.15 -14.54 0.00
C ASN A 157 9.53 -13.92 -0.25
N LEU A 158 10.59 -14.72 -0.10
CA LEU A 158 11.96 -14.25 -0.32
C LEU A 158 12.30 -14.37 -1.81
N GLU A 159 12.15 -13.27 -2.54
CA GLU A 159 12.28 -13.19 -3.99
C GLU A 159 13.71 -12.84 -4.42
N THR A 160 14.67 -13.48 -3.78
CA THR A 160 16.09 -13.27 -4.03
C THR A 160 16.89 -14.45 -3.47
N PRO A 161 17.94 -14.92 -4.17
CA PRO A 161 18.87 -15.85 -3.58
C PRO A 161 19.76 -15.13 -2.56
N LEU A 162 20.16 -15.85 -1.52
CA LEU A 162 21.11 -15.39 -0.53
C LEU A 162 22.51 -15.89 -0.86
N ILE A 163 23.41 -14.97 -1.23
CA ILE A 163 24.80 -15.27 -1.60
C ILE A 163 25.75 -14.21 -1.05
N ASP A 164 27.00 -14.61 -0.80
CA ASP A 164 28.07 -13.66 -0.54
C ASP A 164 28.31 -12.78 -1.77
N ASP A 165 28.64 -11.50 -1.56
CA ASP A 165 28.89 -10.53 -2.64
C ASP A 165 27.67 -10.43 -3.58
N PRO A 166 26.48 -9.98 -3.12
CA PRO A 166 25.29 -9.94 -3.97
C PRO A 166 25.36 -8.82 -5.01
N THR A 167 26.24 -7.85 -4.84
CA THR A 167 26.33 -6.66 -5.70
C THR A 167 27.26 -6.86 -6.90
N PHE A 168 27.03 -6.11 -7.97
CA PHE A 168 27.97 -5.93 -9.08
C PHE A 168 27.67 -4.60 -9.79
N PRO A 169 28.67 -3.92 -10.38
CA PRO A 169 28.42 -2.69 -11.13
C PRO A 169 27.58 -2.96 -12.39
N LEU A 170 26.55 -2.15 -12.63
CA LEU A 170 25.66 -2.31 -13.78
C LEU A 170 26.33 -1.96 -15.12
N ASP A 171 27.44 -1.21 -15.09
CA ASP A 171 28.26 -0.87 -16.25
C ASP A 171 29.35 -1.91 -16.57
N GLU A 172 29.47 -2.96 -15.74
CA GLU A 172 30.38 -4.09 -15.94
C GLU A 172 29.66 -5.35 -16.44
N PRO A 173 30.36 -6.28 -17.12
CA PRO A 173 29.77 -7.56 -17.50
C PRO A 173 29.27 -8.33 -16.28
N ARG A 174 28.05 -8.86 -16.37
CA ARG A 174 27.45 -9.67 -15.32
C ARG A 174 28.38 -10.82 -14.90
N PRO A 175 28.63 -11.02 -13.59
CA PRO A 175 29.44 -12.13 -13.10
C PRO A 175 28.87 -13.51 -13.45
N ASP A 176 29.75 -14.48 -13.72
CA ASP A 176 29.37 -15.88 -14.02
C ASP A 176 28.62 -16.58 -12.88
N ARG A 177 28.60 -16.02 -11.67
CA ARG A 177 27.81 -16.53 -10.53
C ARG A 177 26.32 -16.23 -10.65
N LEU A 178 25.93 -15.31 -11.51
CA LEU A 178 24.55 -14.92 -11.75
C LEU A 178 24.01 -15.49 -13.06
N HIS A 179 22.68 -15.53 -13.17
CA HIS A 179 22.00 -16.04 -14.33
C HIS A 179 22.42 -15.26 -15.60
N PRO A 180 22.90 -15.91 -16.66
CA PRO A 180 23.62 -15.23 -17.74
C PRO A 180 22.71 -14.42 -18.68
N THR A 181 21.41 -14.74 -18.74
CA THR A 181 20.50 -14.18 -19.75
C THR A 181 19.21 -13.60 -19.18
N LYS A 182 19.02 -13.64 -17.86
CA LYS A 182 17.80 -13.08 -17.24
C LYS A 182 17.90 -11.56 -17.30
N GLU A 183 16.80 -10.86 -17.53
CA GLU A 183 16.82 -9.40 -17.61
C GLU A 183 17.40 -8.79 -16.32
N PHE A 184 16.83 -9.16 -15.17
CA PHE A 184 17.34 -8.81 -13.84
C PHE A 184 17.75 -10.05 -13.05
N ALA A 185 18.97 -10.03 -12.53
CA ALA A 185 19.46 -11.03 -11.57
C ALA A 185 19.60 -10.37 -10.19
N PHE A 186 18.72 -10.76 -9.28
CA PHE A 186 18.73 -10.30 -7.90
C PHE A 186 19.57 -11.21 -7.02
N ALA A 187 20.12 -10.63 -5.96
CA ALA A 187 20.84 -11.33 -4.91
C ALA A 187 20.81 -10.46 -3.64
N SER A 188 20.81 -11.10 -2.48
CA SER A 188 20.96 -10.46 -1.17
C SER A 188 22.00 -11.20 -0.33
N GLU A 189 22.54 -10.57 0.72
CA GLU A 189 23.49 -11.19 1.62
C GLU A 189 22.80 -12.25 2.52
N PRO A 190 23.48 -13.35 2.93
CA PRO A 190 22.93 -14.34 3.88
C PRO A 190 22.49 -13.76 5.22
N ALA A 191 23.03 -12.59 5.61
CA ALA A 191 22.61 -11.86 6.80
C ALA A 191 21.11 -11.50 6.80
N ALA A 192 20.48 -11.43 5.62
CA ALA A 192 19.03 -11.24 5.49
C ALA A 192 18.23 -12.36 6.18
N ALA A 193 18.68 -13.61 6.13
CA ALA A 193 18.00 -14.72 6.82
C ALA A 193 17.98 -14.49 8.34
N ALA A 194 19.12 -14.12 8.91
CA ALA A 194 19.23 -13.85 10.35
C ALA A 194 18.37 -12.65 10.76
N ALA A 195 18.30 -11.61 9.93
CA ALA A 195 17.48 -10.43 10.18
C ALA A 195 15.98 -10.75 10.12
N LEU A 196 15.53 -11.54 9.13
CA LEU A 196 14.15 -12.02 9.04
C LEU A 196 13.79 -12.81 10.30
N ARG A 197 14.64 -13.74 10.74
CA ARG A 197 14.43 -14.50 11.97
C ARG A 197 14.34 -13.59 13.21
N ALA A 198 15.25 -12.63 13.33
CA ALA A 198 15.27 -11.67 14.44
C ALA A 198 14.04 -10.76 14.47
N ALA A 199 13.45 -10.46 13.31
CA ALA A 199 12.23 -9.65 13.18
C ALA A 199 10.93 -10.44 13.43
N GLY A 200 11.01 -11.75 13.69
CA GLY A 200 9.85 -12.59 13.99
C GLY A 200 9.33 -13.41 12.82
N VAL A 201 10.12 -13.60 11.75
CA VAL A 201 9.76 -14.54 10.65
C VAL A 201 10.03 -15.98 11.07
N ASP A 202 9.14 -16.89 10.66
CA ASP A 202 9.22 -18.32 10.96
C ASP A 202 9.31 -19.18 9.70
N VAL A 203 8.66 -18.77 8.62
CA VAL A 203 8.56 -19.54 7.37
C VAL A 203 8.90 -18.67 6.16
N VAL A 204 9.61 -19.23 5.19
CA VAL A 204 10.04 -18.54 3.96
C VAL A 204 9.57 -19.31 2.72
N ASP A 205 8.81 -18.65 1.86
CA ASP A 205 8.49 -19.13 0.52
C ASP A 205 9.65 -18.81 -0.44
N LEU A 206 10.15 -19.84 -1.12
CA LEU A 206 11.19 -19.77 -2.15
C LEU A 206 10.66 -20.12 -3.54
N GLY A 207 9.36 -20.41 -3.67
CA GLY A 207 8.70 -20.85 -4.89
C GLY A 207 8.48 -19.74 -5.90
N ASN A 208 9.48 -18.91 -6.15
CA ASN A 208 9.45 -17.75 -7.05
C ASN A 208 10.51 -17.83 -8.16
N ASN A 209 10.41 -16.92 -9.13
CA ASN A 209 11.27 -16.87 -10.32
C ASN A 209 12.67 -16.33 -10.05
N HIS A 210 12.92 -15.68 -8.92
CA HIS A 210 14.21 -15.07 -8.60
C HIS A 210 15.14 -15.96 -7.78
N LEU A 211 14.65 -17.03 -7.15
CA LEU A 211 15.51 -17.97 -6.42
C LEU A 211 16.72 -18.48 -7.24
N TYR A 212 16.55 -18.68 -8.55
CA TYR A 212 17.59 -19.23 -9.41
C TYR A 212 18.51 -18.15 -10.03
N ASP A 213 18.44 -16.91 -9.58
CA ASP A 213 19.23 -15.80 -10.14
C ASP A 213 20.72 -15.95 -9.88
N ALA A 214 21.10 -16.65 -8.82
CA ALA A 214 22.48 -17.06 -8.54
C ALA A 214 22.74 -18.55 -8.84
N MET A 215 21.88 -19.13 -9.70
CA MET A 215 21.94 -20.52 -10.16
C MET A 215 21.95 -21.54 -9.01
N GLU A 216 22.41 -22.77 -9.25
CA GLU A 216 22.40 -23.86 -8.27
C GLU A 216 23.19 -23.54 -6.98
N ALA A 217 24.27 -22.76 -7.10
CA ALA A 217 25.03 -22.28 -5.95
C ALA A 217 24.18 -21.34 -5.07
N GLY A 218 23.40 -20.45 -5.70
CA GLY A 218 22.43 -19.58 -5.04
C GLY A 218 21.35 -20.36 -4.31
N VAL A 219 20.75 -21.37 -4.95
CA VAL A 219 19.74 -22.24 -4.31
C VAL A 219 20.33 -22.91 -3.06
N THR A 220 21.53 -23.49 -3.19
CA THR A 220 22.22 -24.20 -2.09
C THR A 220 22.54 -23.25 -0.93
N SER A 221 23.08 -22.08 -1.25
CA SER A 221 23.45 -21.05 -0.27
C SER A 221 22.22 -20.52 0.47
N THR A 222 21.14 -20.25 -0.26
CA THR A 222 19.87 -19.78 0.30
C THR A 222 19.29 -20.78 1.30
N ILE A 223 19.15 -22.05 0.91
CA ILE A 223 18.66 -23.11 1.80
C ILE A 223 19.54 -23.22 3.04
N SER A 224 20.86 -23.20 2.86
CA SER A 224 21.81 -23.30 3.98
C SER A 224 21.71 -22.12 4.96
N ALA A 225 21.49 -20.90 4.46
CA ALA A 225 21.32 -19.70 5.28
C ALA A 225 20.02 -19.74 6.09
N LEU A 226 18.92 -20.20 5.49
CA LEU A 226 17.64 -20.36 6.18
C LEU A 226 17.69 -21.47 7.25
N ASP A 227 18.29 -22.62 6.90
CA ASP A 227 18.47 -23.75 7.83
C ASP A 227 19.33 -23.35 9.05
N ALA A 228 20.36 -22.51 8.85
CA ALA A 228 21.24 -22.03 9.91
C ALA A 228 20.51 -21.19 10.96
N GLU A 229 19.47 -20.45 10.54
CA GLU A 229 18.64 -19.59 11.39
C GLU A 229 17.36 -20.30 11.89
N GLY A 230 17.16 -21.56 11.49
CA GLY A 230 15.99 -22.35 11.85
C GLY A 230 14.70 -21.87 11.20
N LEU A 231 14.78 -21.17 10.08
CA LEU A 231 13.63 -20.75 9.28
C LEU A 231 13.14 -21.93 8.45
N ALA A 232 11.87 -22.29 8.60
CA ALA A 232 11.26 -23.29 7.74
C ALA A 232 11.14 -22.72 6.32
N HIS A 233 11.38 -23.53 5.28
CA HIS A 233 11.29 -23.05 3.90
C HIS A 233 10.67 -24.09 2.97
N TYR A 234 10.01 -23.60 1.92
CA TYR A 234 9.27 -24.42 0.97
C TYR A 234 9.28 -23.83 -0.44
N GLY A 235 8.78 -24.60 -1.41
CA GLY A 235 8.62 -24.16 -2.79
C GLY A 235 9.90 -24.26 -3.63
N ALA A 236 10.99 -24.77 -3.08
CA ALA A 236 12.24 -25.00 -3.79
C ALA A 236 13.13 -26.07 -3.17
N GLY A 237 14.07 -26.59 -3.95
CA GLY A 237 15.00 -27.63 -3.51
C GLY A 237 16.10 -27.92 -4.51
N LEU A 238 17.01 -28.83 -4.15
CA LEU A 238 18.08 -29.31 -5.05
C LEU A 238 17.56 -30.38 -6.02
N THR A 239 16.33 -30.87 -5.79
CA THR A 239 15.61 -31.78 -6.69
C THR A 239 14.14 -31.36 -6.82
N GLU A 240 13.45 -31.89 -7.83
CA GLU A 240 12.01 -31.69 -8.01
C GLU A 240 11.17 -32.23 -6.82
N GLU A 241 11.61 -33.32 -6.19
CA GLU A 241 10.92 -33.87 -5.01
C GLU A 241 11.08 -32.96 -3.79
N GLU A 242 12.28 -32.42 -3.58
CA GLU A 242 12.54 -31.45 -2.50
C GLU A 242 11.78 -30.14 -2.74
N ALA A 243 11.72 -29.65 -3.98
CA ALA A 243 10.98 -28.44 -4.32
C ALA A 243 9.48 -28.54 -4.00
N TRP A 244 8.90 -29.74 -4.08
CA TRP A 244 7.52 -30.02 -3.73
C TRP A 244 7.33 -30.58 -2.30
N ALA A 245 8.40 -30.70 -1.52
CA ALA A 245 8.30 -31.15 -0.13
C ALA A 245 7.66 -30.04 0.73
N PRO A 246 6.65 -30.35 1.57
CA PRO A 246 6.07 -29.35 2.44
C PRO A 246 7.03 -28.98 3.57
N ALA A 247 7.11 -27.69 3.90
CA ALA A 247 7.51 -27.28 5.24
C ALA A 247 6.34 -27.54 6.19
N VAL A 248 6.61 -28.07 7.39
CA VAL A 248 5.57 -28.32 8.40
C VAL A 248 5.94 -27.61 9.69
N ALA A 249 5.09 -26.68 10.11
CA ALA A 249 5.18 -26.02 11.41
C ALA A 249 4.15 -26.64 12.37
N LYS A 250 4.47 -26.66 13.66
CA LYS A 250 3.53 -27.09 14.71
C LYS A 250 3.33 -25.96 15.72
N VAL A 251 2.10 -25.49 15.85
CA VAL A 251 1.67 -24.47 16.81
C VAL A 251 0.69 -25.12 17.78
N GLY A 252 1.07 -25.19 19.06
CA GLY A 252 0.32 -25.98 20.04
C GLY A 252 0.24 -27.45 19.62
N ASP A 253 -0.97 -27.94 19.37
CA ASP A 253 -1.22 -29.29 18.84
C ASP A 253 -1.54 -29.33 17.34
N THR A 254 -1.67 -28.17 16.69
CA THR A 254 -2.05 -28.02 15.28
C THR A 254 -0.82 -28.04 14.38
N THR A 255 -0.88 -28.82 13.30
CA THR A 255 0.14 -28.90 12.26
C THR A 255 -0.28 -28.15 11.00
N ILE A 256 0.58 -27.23 10.55
CA ILE A 256 0.37 -26.43 9.34
C ILE A 256 1.42 -26.83 8.30
N ALA A 257 0.99 -27.27 7.13
CA ALA A 257 1.86 -27.57 6.00
C ALA A 257 1.86 -26.44 4.98
N PHE A 258 3.05 -26.07 4.50
CA PHE A 258 3.26 -25.03 3.50
C PHE A 258 3.85 -25.64 2.23
N LEU A 259 3.25 -25.35 1.08
CA LEU A 259 3.79 -25.68 -0.23
C LEU A 259 3.67 -24.45 -1.14
N GLY A 260 4.51 -24.37 -2.16
CA GLY A 260 4.56 -23.22 -3.05
C GLY A 260 5.06 -23.62 -4.43
N CYS A 261 4.72 -22.82 -5.44
CA CYS A 261 5.24 -22.99 -6.80
C CYS A 261 5.23 -21.68 -7.59
N THR A 262 6.00 -21.61 -8.68
CA THR A 262 5.98 -20.49 -9.60
C THR A 262 5.40 -20.86 -10.97
N THR A 263 4.65 -19.91 -11.57
CA THR A 263 4.26 -19.99 -12.99
C THR A 263 5.28 -19.33 -13.92
N VAL A 264 6.24 -18.59 -13.39
CA VAL A 264 7.27 -17.86 -14.14
C VAL A 264 8.52 -18.74 -14.17
N THR A 265 8.64 -19.56 -15.22
CA THR A 265 9.54 -20.72 -15.23
C THR A 265 10.92 -20.44 -15.81
N GLY A 266 11.07 -19.36 -16.58
CA GLY A 266 12.30 -19.03 -17.29
C GLY A 266 12.58 -19.95 -18.49
N GLU A 267 11.57 -20.63 -19.04
CA GLU A 267 11.73 -21.54 -20.19
C GLU A 267 12.12 -20.82 -21.49
N GLU A 268 11.93 -19.52 -21.55
CA GLU A 268 12.41 -18.62 -22.59
C GLU A 268 13.94 -18.44 -22.57
N HIS A 269 14.61 -18.79 -21.47
CA HIS A 269 16.06 -18.76 -21.35
C HIS A 269 16.70 -20.13 -21.58
N ALA A 270 18.01 -20.12 -21.83
CA ALA A 270 18.78 -21.35 -21.98
C ALA A 270 18.84 -22.19 -20.68
N VAL A 271 18.70 -21.53 -19.54
CA VAL A 271 18.64 -22.13 -18.20
C VAL A 271 17.32 -21.68 -17.58
N SER A 272 16.47 -22.64 -17.19
CA SER A 272 15.21 -22.33 -16.52
C SER A 272 15.43 -22.01 -15.03
N TYR A 273 14.42 -21.45 -14.36
CA TYR A 273 14.47 -21.16 -12.92
C TYR A 273 14.01 -22.33 -12.05
N VAL A 274 13.17 -23.19 -12.64
CA VAL A 274 12.48 -24.29 -11.93
C VAL A 274 13.32 -25.56 -11.84
N ALA A 275 13.07 -26.35 -10.80
CA ALA A 275 13.64 -27.68 -10.62
C ALA A 275 13.21 -28.64 -11.76
N GLY A 276 14.05 -29.63 -12.04
CA GLY A 276 13.80 -30.65 -13.05
C GLY A 276 14.81 -31.81 -12.98
N PRO A 277 14.84 -32.69 -13.98
CA PRO A 277 15.73 -33.86 -13.97
C PRO A 277 17.21 -33.49 -13.80
N GLY A 278 17.76 -33.73 -12.60
CA GLY A 278 19.15 -33.46 -12.27
C GLY A 278 19.49 -31.97 -12.04
N LYS A 279 18.49 -31.12 -11.78
CA LYS A 279 18.65 -29.68 -11.57
C LYS A 279 17.71 -29.20 -10.45
N GLY A 280 18.25 -28.46 -9.48
CA GLY A 280 17.46 -27.79 -8.44
C GLY A 280 16.76 -26.51 -8.93
N GLY A 281 16.04 -25.86 -8.03
CA GLY A 281 15.33 -24.61 -8.28
C GLY A 281 13.94 -24.58 -7.65
N ALA A 282 13.13 -23.60 -8.07
CA ALA A 282 11.75 -23.46 -7.60
C ALA A 282 10.84 -24.57 -8.14
N ALA A 283 9.79 -24.92 -7.40
CA ALA A 283 8.76 -25.81 -7.88
C ALA A 283 8.00 -25.16 -9.04
N ARG A 284 7.89 -25.88 -10.16
CA ARG A 284 7.07 -25.46 -11.30
C ARG A 284 5.60 -25.70 -10.99
N CYS A 285 4.76 -24.69 -11.09
CA CYS A 285 3.31 -24.90 -11.00
C CYS A 285 2.81 -25.80 -12.14
N ASP A 286 2.14 -26.88 -11.74
CA ASP A 286 1.43 -27.81 -12.61
C ASP A 286 0.17 -28.26 -11.89
N GLU A 287 -0.99 -28.19 -12.56
CA GLU A 287 -2.28 -28.46 -11.91
C GLU A 287 -2.34 -29.89 -11.31
N GLN A 288 -1.78 -30.88 -11.99
CA GLN A 288 -1.80 -32.26 -11.52
C GLN A 288 -0.89 -32.44 -10.30
N GLN A 289 0.30 -31.83 -10.30
CA GLN A 289 1.18 -31.80 -9.13
C GLN A 289 0.50 -31.12 -7.95
N ILE A 290 -0.10 -29.93 -8.15
CA ILE A 290 -0.85 -29.22 -7.10
C ILE A 290 -1.91 -30.14 -6.49
N ARG A 291 -2.78 -30.71 -7.32
CA ARG A 291 -3.86 -31.59 -6.83
C ARG A 291 -3.34 -32.78 -6.03
N THR A 292 -2.22 -33.38 -6.47
CA THR A 292 -1.66 -34.57 -5.84
C THR A 292 -0.93 -34.23 -4.54
N ARG A 293 -0.07 -33.22 -4.57
CA ARG A 293 0.81 -32.83 -3.45
C ARG A 293 0.04 -32.15 -2.33
N VAL A 294 -0.88 -31.23 -2.67
CA VAL A 294 -1.74 -30.56 -1.69
C VAL A 294 -2.67 -31.57 -1.01
N ALA A 295 -3.29 -32.49 -1.75
CA ALA A 295 -4.13 -33.52 -1.15
C ALA A 295 -3.35 -34.47 -0.24
N ALA A 296 -2.11 -34.82 -0.59
CA ALA A 296 -1.25 -35.61 0.28
C ALA A 296 -0.86 -34.85 1.56
N ALA A 297 -0.58 -33.56 1.46
CA ALA A 297 -0.28 -32.70 2.62
C ALA A 297 -1.51 -32.55 3.53
N ALA A 298 -2.70 -32.32 2.96
CA ALA A 298 -3.95 -32.18 3.70
C ALA A 298 -4.37 -33.48 4.40
N ALA A 299 -3.99 -34.65 3.86
CA ALA A 299 -4.22 -35.93 4.52
C ALA A 299 -3.28 -36.19 5.71
N ALA A 300 -2.18 -35.45 5.82
CA ALA A 300 -1.11 -35.68 6.79
C ALA A 300 -0.98 -34.57 7.85
N ASN A 301 -1.65 -33.43 7.67
CA ASN A 301 -1.56 -32.25 8.53
C ASN A 301 -2.94 -31.66 8.76
N ASP A 302 -3.09 -30.82 9.79
CA ASP A 302 -4.40 -30.26 10.16
C ASP A 302 -4.85 -29.16 9.19
N THR A 303 -3.92 -28.35 8.68
CA THR A 303 -4.21 -27.28 7.71
C THR A 303 -3.10 -27.18 6.67
N VAL A 304 -3.47 -26.83 5.43
CA VAL A 304 -2.52 -26.57 4.33
C VAL A 304 -2.62 -25.13 3.86
N VAL A 305 -1.46 -24.49 3.75
CA VAL A 305 -1.24 -23.21 3.08
C VAL A 305 -0.54 -23.46 1.74
N PHE A 306 -1.02 -22.83 0.67
CA PHE A 306 -0.44 -22.96 -0.67
C PHE A 306 -0.08 -21.61 -1.26
N SER A 307 1.17 -21.44 -1.70
CA SER A 307 1.61 -20.20 -2.37
C SER A 307 1.75 -20.36 -3.87
N ILE A 308 1.39 -19.33 -4.63
CA ILE A 308 1.68 -19.26 -6.08
C ILE A 308 2.37 -17.93 -6.39
N HIS A 309 3.59 -18.02 -6.90
CA HIS A 309 4.29 -16.88 -7.45
C HIS A 309 4.05 -16.80 -8.97
N GLY A 310 3.14 -15.93 -9.41
CA GLY A 310 2.76 -15.90 -10.83
C GLY A 310 1.74 -14.85 -11.21
N GLY A 311 1.51 -14.71 -12.51
CA GLY A 311 0.68 -13.66 -13.08
C GLY A 311 1.49 -12.76 -14.00
N PHE A 312 1.13 -11.48 -14.05
CA PHE A 312 1.84 -10.46 -14.81
C PHE A 312 2.14 -9.29 -13.88
N GLU A 313 3.35 -8.75 -13.97
CA GLU A 313 3.75 -7.57 -13.19
C GLU A 313 2.76 -6.41 -13.39
N TYR A 314 2.50 -5.70 -12.29
CA TYR A 314 1.64 -4.51 -12.21
C TYR A 314 0.16 -4.73 -12.55
N GLN A 315 -0.26 -5.98 -12.84
CA GLN A 315 -1.66 -6.32 -13.03
C GLN A 315 -2.33 -6.64 -11.69
N ARG A 316 -3.33 -5.84 -11.34
CA ARG A 316 -4.08 -5.99 -10.08
C ARG A 316 -5.12 -7.12 -10.13
N GLU A 317 -5.50 -7.57 -11.31
CA GLU A 317 -6.41 -8.69 -11.51
C GLU A 317 -5.62 -9.97 -11.79
N PRO A 318 -5.94 -11.10 -11.13
CA PRO A 318 -5.21 -12.34 -11.32
C PRO A 318 -5.44 -12.90 -12.73
N SER A 319 -4.39 -13.42 -13.36
CA SER A 319 -4.52 -14.09 -14.66
C SER A 319 -5.39 -15.35 -14.57
N ALA A 320 -6.02 -15.74 -15.68
CA ALA A 320 -6.86 -16.94 -15.73
C ALA A 320 -6.12 -18.22 -15.28
N ASN A 321 -4.81 -18.30 -15.55
CA ASN A 321 -3.96 -19.41 -15.11
C ASN A 321 -3.80 -19.44 -13.59
N VAL A 322 -3.48 -18.30 -12.97
CA VAL A 322 -3.34 -18.20 -11.49
C VAL A 322 -4.65 -18.51 -10.80
N GLN A 323 -5.79 -18.05 -11.35
CA GLN A 323 -7.12 -18.39 -10.85
C GLN A 323 -7.38 -19.91 -10.91
N GLN A 324 -7.06 -20.56 -12.03
CA GLN A 324 -7.23 -22.00 -12.20
C GLN A 324 -6.38 -22.81 -11.21
N LEU A 325 -5.10 -22.44 -11.04
CA LEU A 325 -4.18 -23.14 -10.13
C LEU A 325 -4.56 -22.92 -8.67
N SER A 326 -4.97 -21.70 -8.29
CA SER A 326 -5.48 -21.39 -6.94
C SER A 326 -6.73 -22.21 -6.64
N HIS A 327 -7.64 -22.32 -7.61
CA HIS A 327 -8.83 -23.17 -7.48
C HIS A 327 -8.45 -24.65 -7.31
N ALA A 328 -7.47 -25.16 -8.08
CA ALA A 328 -7.01 -26.53 -7.97
C ALA A 328 -6.40 -26.85 -6.58
N ALA A 329 -5.63 -25.92 -5.99
CA ALA A 329 -5.09 -26.06 -4.65
C ALA A 329 -6.20 -26.13 -3.59
N ARG A 330 -7.21 -25.25 -3.70
CA ARG A 330 -8.36 -25.23 -2.78
C ARG A 330 -9.17 -26.51 -2.82
N GLU A 331 -9.51 -26.98 -4.03
CA GLU A 331 -10.22 -28.26 -4.20
C GLU A 331 -9.41 -29.46 -3.71
N ALA A 332 -8.09 -29.34 -3.64
CA ALA A 332 -7.21 -30.38 -3.11
C ALA A 332 -7.03 -30.32 -1.58
N GLY A 333 -7.57 -29.30 -0.90
CA GLY A 333 -7.54 -29.17 0.57
C GLY A 333 -6.70 -28.02 1.12
N ALA A 334 -6.20 -27.10 0.29
CA ALA A 334 -5.59 -25.88 0.81
C ALA A 334 -6.66 -24.94 1.39
N ARG A 335 -6.49 -24.54 2.66
CA ARG A 335 -7.43 -23.65 3.36
C ARG A 335 -7.08 -22.17 3.17
N VAL A 336 -5.80 -21.89 2.97
CA VAL A 336 -5.28 -20.56 2.65
C VAL A 336 -4.43 -20.68 1.39
N VAL A 337 -4.72 -19.86 0.39
CA VAL A 337 -3.91 -19.70 -0.82
C VAL A 337 -3.39 -18.27 -0.87
N VAL A 338 -2.08 -18.10 -1.04
CA VAL A 338 -1.43 -16.78 -1.04
C VAL A 338 -0.66 -16.61 -2.33
N ASN A 339 -1.01 -15.60 -3.11
CA ASN A 339 -0.39 -15.36 -4.41
C ASN A 339 0.55 -14.13 -4.35
N HIS A 340 1.62 -14.19 -5.14
CA HIS A 340 2.73 -13.22 -5.24
C HIS A 340 3.07 -12.96 -6.71
N HIS A 341 4.02 -12.04 -6.99
CA HIS A 341 4.58 -11.65 -8.30
C HIS A 341 4.09 -10.32 -8.90
N PRO A 342 2.79 -9.94 -8.86
CA PRO A 342 2.37 -8.70 -9.52
C PRO A 342 2.95 -7.41 -8.92
N HIS A 343 3.58 -7.48 -7.74
CA HIS A 343 4.14 -6.34 -6.99
C HIS A 343 3.16 -5.21 -6.64
N VAL A 344 1.85 -5.44 -6.80
CA VAL A 344 0.79 -4.47 -6.52
C VAL A 344 -0.27 -5.07 -5.61
N THR A 345 -1.00 -4.25 -4.86
CA THR A 345 -2.09 -4.71 -3.99
C THR A 345 -3.26 -5.27 -4.78
N GLY A 346 -3.68 -6.48 -4.43
CA GLY A 346 -4.88 -7.16 -4.89
C GLY A 346 -5.88 -7.36 -3.74
N GLY A 347 -7.01 -8.00 -4.04
CA GLY A 347 -8.02 -8.32 -3.04
C GLY A 347 -7.98 -9.78 -2.56
N PHE A 348 -9.10 -10.22 -1.99
CA PHE A 348 -9.29 -11.55 -1.44
C PHE A 348 -10.44 -12.27 -2.13
N ASP A 349 -10.34 -13.57 -2.37
CA ASP A 349 -11.49 -14.44 -2.68
C ASP A 349 -11.75 -15.39 -1.51
N TRP A 350 -12.98 -15.38 -1.01
CA TRP A 350 -13.48 -16.34 -0.04
C TRP A 350 -14.53 -17.24 -0.69
N THR A 351 -14.12 -18.45 -1.07
CA THR A 351 -15.00 -19.37 -1.77
C THR A 351 -14.74 -20.81 -1.30
N ASN A 352 -15.80 -21.59 -1.11
CA ASN A 352 -15.74 -22.98 -0.61
C ASN A 352 -15.02 -23.11 0.75
N GLY A 353 -15.09 -22.08 1.59
CA GLY A 353 -14.42 -22.03 2.88
C GLY A 353 -12.92 -21.74 2.82
N ALA A 354 -12.29 -21.64 1.64
CA ALA A 354 -10.87 -21.30 1.57
C ALA A 354 -10.67 -19.82 1.26
N LEU A 355 -9.66 -19.22 1.89
CA LEU A 355 -9.19 -17.86 1.61
C LEU A 355 -8.16 -17.91 0.48
N THR A 356 -8.32 -17.06 -0.53
CA THR A 356 -7.27 -16.75 -1.51
C THR A 356 -6.92 -15.27 -1.42
N ALA A 357 -5.66 -14.95 -1.16
CA ALA A 357 -5.14 -13.59 -1.34
C ALA A 357 -4.43 -13.48 -2.68
N TRP A 358 -4.85 -12.53 -3.51
CA TRP A 358 -4.38 -12.46 -4.91
C TRP A 358 -2.99 -11.83 -5.06
N THR A 359 -2.66 -10.87 -4.20
CA THR A 359 -1.32 -10.27 -4.09
C THR A 359 -1.34 -9.21 -2.99
N MET A 360 -0.30 -9.20 -2.15
CA MET A 360 -0.12 -8.20 -1.10
C MET A 360 0.67 -6.96 -1.58
N GLY A 361 1.28 -7.03 -2.76
CA GLY A 361 2.28 -6.06 -3.21
C GLY A 361 3.69 -6.40 -2.70
N ASN A 362 4.56 -5.40 -2.66
CA ASN A 362 5.91 -5.54 -2.12
C ASN A 362 5.92 -5.44 -0.59
N PHE A 363 6.93 -6.00 0.08
CA PHE A 363 7.18 -5.76 1.50
C PHE A 363 8.53 -5.09 1.74
N VAL A 364 9.63 -5.67 1.26
CA VAL A 364 10.95 -5.02 1.21
C VAL A 364 11.44 -5.16 -0.22
N PHE A 365 11.44 -4.08 -1.01
CA PHE A 365 11.71 -4.17 -2.44
C PHE A 365 12.08 -2.82 -3.04
N ASP A 366 13.00 -2.80 -4.02
CA ASP A 366 13.59 -1.57 -4.57
C ASP A 366 12.88 -0.95 -5.79
N GLN A 367 11.69 -1.44 -6.11
CA GLN A 367 10.90 -0.96 -7.24
C GLN A 367 10.41 0.47 -7.01
N SER A 368 10.46 1.26 -8.07
CA SER A 368 10.17 2.69 -8.08
C SER A 368 8.99 3.04 -9.00
N VAL A 369 8.10 2.07 -9.23
CA VAL A 369 6.93 2.18 -10.12
C VAL A 369 5.70 2.45 -9.26
N TRP A 370 4.93 3.49 -9.58
CA TRP A 370 3.93 4.02 -8.65
C TRP A 370 2.98 3.02 -7.97
N PRO A 371 2.32 2.10 -8.70
CA PRO A 371 1.48 1.07 -8.09
C PRO A 371 2.16 0.15 -7.07
N THR A 372 3.48 0.05 -7.06
CA THR A 372 4.24 -0.90 -6.22
C THR A 372 4.49 -0.41 -4.81
N PHE A 373 4.15 0.86 -4.52
CA PHE A 373 4.31 1.40 -3.17
C PHE A 373 3.21 0.95 -2.23
N GLY A 374 1.96 0.84 -2.71
CA GLY A 374 0.87 0.30 -1.91
C GLY A 374 1.15 -1.16 -1.54
N SER A 375 0.94 -1.51 -0.28
CA SER A 375 1.15 -2.86 0.23
C SER A 375 0.20 -3.17 1.38
N TYR A 376 0.03 -4.42 1.75
CA TYR A 376 -0.55 -4.77 3.04
C TYR A 376 0.07 -6.05 3.60
N LEU A 377 0.03 -6.20 4.92
CA LEU A 377 0.27 -7.49 5.57
C LEU A 377 -1.06 -8.22 5.72
N LEU A 378 -1.10 -9.49 5.29
CA LEU A 378 -2.28 -10.33 5.45
C LEU A 378 -2.21 -11.05 6.80
N ALA A 379 -3.15 -10.78 7.69
CA ALA A 379 -3.27 -11.47 8.99
C ALA A 379 -4.45 -12.46 8.97
N VAL A 380 -4.19 -13.74 9.22
CA VAL A 380 -5.16 -14.84 9.10
C VAL A 380 -5.22 -15.63 10.40
N GLY A 381 -6.43 -15.88 10.90
CA GLY A 381 -6.66 -16.83 12.00
C GLY A 381 -7.27 -18.12 11.47
N VAL A 382 -6.70 -19.27 11.80
CA VAL A 382 -7.24 -20.60 11.48
C VAL A 382 -7.51 -21.40 12.75
N ARG A 383 -8.67 -22.06 12.79
CA ARG A 383 -9.11 -22.90 13.90
C ARG A 383 -9.84 -24.12 13.36
N ASP A 384 -9.45 -25.32 13.78
CA ASP A 384 -10.07 -26.59 13.35
C ASP A 384 -10.19 -26.72 11.81
N ASP A 385 -9.14 -26.33 11.08
CA ASP A 385 -9.09 -26.24 9.61
C ASP A 385 -10.11 -25.25 8.98
N GLU A 386 -10.59 -24.29 9.77
CA GLU A 386 -11.42 -23.20 9.32
C GLU A 386 -10.73 -21.84 9.47
N VAL A 387 -10.69 -21.04 8.39
CA VAL A 387 -10.32 -19.63 8.53
C VAL A 387 -11.43 -18.92 9.29
N VAL A 388 -11.08 -18.35 10.44
CA VAL A 388 -12.00 -17.59 11.31
C VAL A 388 -11.82 -16.08 11.18
N ARG A 389 -10.68 -15.65 10.62
CA ARG A 389 -10.37 -14.22 10.40
C ARG A 389 -9.41 -13.99 9.24
N ALA A 390 -9.55 -12.86 8.54
CA ALA A 390 -8.59 -12.37 7.54
C ALA A 390 -8.61 -10.84 7.45
N TYR A 391 -7.46 -10.20 7.69
CA TYR A 391 -7.28 -8.74 7.58
C TYR A 391 -6.20 -8.37 6.56
N ALA A 392 -6.40 -7.25 5.87
CA ALA A 392 -5.35 -6.50 5.20
C ALA A 392 -4.90 -5.34 6.10
N GLU A 393 -3.70 -5.45 6.66
CA GLU A 393 -3.06 -4.39 7.43
C GLU A 393 -2.33 -3.42 6.51
N PRO A 394 -2.72 -2.15 6.47
CA PRO A 394 -2.29 -1.24 5.43
C PRO A 394 -0.82 -0.85 5.61
N LEU A 395 -0.05 -1.05 4.54
CA LEU A 395 1.37 -0.70 4.47
C LEU A 395 1.65 0.18 3.25
N MET A 396 2.77 0.88 3.28
CA MET A 396 3.37 1.44 2.06
C MET A 396 4.87 1.27 2.07
N ILE A 397 5.46 1.12 0.88
CA ILE A 397 6.90 1.04 0.70
C ILE A 397 7.48 2.44 0.57
N GLU A 398 8.27 2.84 1.56
CA GLU A 398 9.01 4.10 1.61
C GLU A 398 10.50 3.81 1.71
N ARG A 399 11.28 4.34 0.75
CA ARG A 399 12.72 4.00 0.62
C ARG A 399 12.97 2.49 0.69
N TYR A 400 12.20 1.72 -0.08
CA TYR A 400 12.29 0.26 -0.18
C TYR A 400 11.86 -0.53 1.07
N LEU A 401 11.38 0.15 2.12
CA LEU A 401 11.01 -0.44 3.40
C LEU A 401 9.50 -0.31 3.67
N PRO A 402 8.89 -1.30 4.33
CA PRO A 402 7.48 -1.24 4.68
C PRO A 402 7.27 -0.27 5.85
N ARG A 403 6.18 0.51 5.77
CA ARG A 403 5.73 1.43 6.82
C ARG A 403 4.25 1.19 7.10
N GLY A 404 3.89 1.05 8.37
CA GLY A 404 2.50 0.99 8.82
C GLY A 404 1.79 2.30 8.54
N LEU A 405 0.53 2.24 8.12
CA LEU A 405 -0.23 3.42 7.71
C LEU A 405 -1.38 3.77 8.66
N THR A 406 -1.64 5.07 8.78
CA THR A 406 -2.86 5.65 9.36
C THR A 406 -3.57 6.56 8.34
N GLY A 407 -4.71 7.15 8.70
CA GLY A 407 -5.33 8.23 7.93
C GLY A 407 -5.74 7.86 6.50
N ALA A 408 -5.62 8.83 5.59
CA ALA A 408 -6.09 8.71 4.21
C ALA A 408 -5.31 7.67 3.40
N ARG A 409 -3.99 7.55 3.60
CA ARG A 409 -3.18 6.52 2.95
C ARG A 409 -3.57 5.10 3.38
N ALA A 410 -3.87 4.89 4.66
CA ALA A 410 -4.37 3.59 5.12
C ALA A 410 -5.70 3.24 4.44
N VAL A 411 -6.64 4.19 4.40
CA VAL A 411 -7.95 4.03 3.74
C VAL A 411 -7.79 3.74 2.25
N HIS A 412 -6.85 4.39 1.56
CA HIS A 412 -6.56 4.11 0.16
C HIS A 412 -6.20 2.64 -0.06
N VAL A 413 -5.26 2.11 0.71
CA VAL A 413 -4.86 0.68 0.64
C VAL A 413 -6.03 -0.25 0.96
N ALA A 414 -6.80 0.04 2.01
CA ALA A 414 -7.97 -0.78 2.34
C ALA A 414 -9.03 -0.78 1.23
N ARG A 415 -9.25 0.35 0.56
CA ARG A 415 -10.15 0.45 -0.61
C ARG A 415 -9.62 -0.36 -1.80
N GLU A 416 -8.31 -0.37 -2.03
CA GLU A 416 -7.71 -1.20 -3.08
C GLU A 416 -7.96 -2.69 -2.87
N ALA A 417 -7.78 -3.17 -1.64
CA ALA A 417 -8.02 -4.57 -1.28
C ALA A 417 -9.52 -4.90 -1.34
N ALA A 418 -10.37 -4.07 -0.73
CA ALA A 418 -11.81 -4.25 -0.67
C ALA A 418 -12.49 -4.20 -2.05
N GLY A 419 -12.08 -3.25 -2.90
CA GLY A 419 -12.62 -3.09 -4.25
C GLY A 419 -12.35 -4.27 -5.18
N ARG A 420 -11.48 -5.20 -4.78
CA ARG A 420 -11.08 -6.41 -5.52
C ARG A 420 -11.39 -7.71 -4.76
N ALA A 421 -12.22 -7.62 -3.73
CA ALA A 421 -12.69 -8.78 -3.00
C ALA A 421 -14.20 -8.98 -3.24
N PRO A 422 -14.67 -10.20 -3.57
CA PRO A 422 -16.06 -10.56 -3.29
C PRO A 422 -16.40 -10.26 -1.82
N GLY A 423 -17.41 -9.42 -1.61
CA GLY A 423 -17.92 -9.12 -0.27
C GLY A 423 -18.71 -10.29 0.36
N PRO A 424 -19.09 -10.17 1.64
CA PRO A 424 -18.99 -8.95 2.46
C PRO A 424 -17.59 -8.69 3.02
N PHE A 425 -17.22 -7.42 3.08
CA PHE A 425 -15.99 -6.93 3.71
C PHE A 425 -16.29 -5.72 4.59
N LEU A 426 -15.39 -5.44 5.54
CA LEU A 426 -15.40 -4.26 6.40
C LEU A 426 -14.20 -3.37 6.06
N ILE A 427 -14.38 -2.06 6.03
CA ILE A 427 -13.26 -1.11 6.03
C ILE A 427 -13.42 -0.29 7.31
N GLU A 428 -12.53 -0.52 8.27
CA GLU A 428 -12.59 0.11 9.59
C GLU A 428 -11.21 0.64 9.97
N ASP A 429 -11.14 1.95 10.18
CA ASP A 429 -9.94 2.64 10.65
C ASP A 429 -8.70 2.38 9.76
N GLY A 430 -8.93 2.38 8.44
CA GLY A 430 -7.89 2.21 7.43
C GLY A 430 -7.47 0.75 7.15
N ALA A 431 -8.01 -0.24 7.85
CA ALA A 431 -7.76 -1.66 7.56
C ALA A 431 -8.95 -2.31 6.82
N MET A 432 -8.66 -3.35 6.03
CA MET A 432 -9.68 -4.14 5.33
C MET A 432 -9.90 -5.50 5.99
N GLU A 433 -11.16 -5.76 6.22
CA GLU A 433 -11.87 -6.92 6.70
C GLU A 433 -12.48 -7.93 5.72
N VAL A 434 -12.12 -9.23 5.67
CA VAL A 434 -13.09 -10.22 5.12
C VAL A 434 -14.10 -10.67 6.18
N ASP A 435 -15.40 -10.48 5.93
CA ASP A 435 -16.46 -10.97 6.81
C ASP A 435 -16.79 -12.45 6.52
N LEU A 436 -15.95 -13.33 7.05
CA LEU A 436 -16.07 -14.79 6.88
C LEU A 436 -17.35 -15.36 7.51
N ALA A 437 -17.90 -14.69 8.54
CA ALA A 437 -19.10 -15.11 9.24
C ALA A 437 -20.39 -14.66 8.55
N GLY A 438 -20.32 -13.80 7.53
CA GLY A 438 -21.48 -13.16 6.92
C GLY A 438 -22.29 -12.34 7.95
N ALA A 439 -21.63 -11.89 9.01
CA ALA A 439 -22.25 -11.20 10.14
C ALA A 439 -22.37 -9.68 9.89
N ALA A 440 -21.59 -9.15 8.94
CA ALA A 440 -21.68 -7.78 8.52
C ALA A 440 -23.00 -7.56 7.79
N LEU A 441 -23.83 -6.68 8.35
CA LEU A 441 -25.05 -6.26 7.70
C LEU A 441 -24.71 -5.02 6.85
N PRO A 442 -25.13 -4.95 5.58
CA PRO A 442 -25.02 -3.71 4.84
C PRO A 442 -25.95 -2.68 5.50
N ASN A 443 -25.39 -1.59 6.02
CA ASN A 443 -26.15 -0.40 6.33
C ASN A 443 -26.32 0.40 5.05
N ASN A 444 -27.50 0.30 4.45
CA ASN A 444 -27.83 1.01 3.24
C ASN A 444 -28.67 2.23 3.55
N GLN A 445 -28.19 3.41 3.14
CA GLN A 445 -28.94 4.64 3.25
C GLN A 445 -29.05 5.31 1.88
N THR A 446 -30.28 5.54 1.44
CA THR A 446 -30.53 6.39 0.28
C THR A 446 -30.31 7.85 0.68
N VAL A 447 -29.47 8.55 -0.08
CA VAL A 447 -29.20 9.97 0.06
C VAL A 447 -29.40 10.66 -1.28
N SER A 448 -29.99 11.85 -1.27
CA SER A 448 -30.05 12.69 -2.46
C SER A 448 -28.77 13.51 -2.54
N LEU A 449 -28.00 13.32 -3.62
CA LEU A 449 -26.80 14.08 -3.93
C LEU A 449 -27.14 15.07 -5.03
N ALA A 450 -26.79 16.33 -4.83
CA ALA A 450 -26.98 17.39 -5.82
C ALA A 450 -25.63 18.04 -6.12
N GLY A 451 -25.34 18.20 -7.40
CA GLY A 451 -24.20 18.94 -7.91
C GLY A 451 -24.62 19.98 -8.93
N GLY A 452 -23.66 20.83 -9.32
CA GLY A 452 -23.85 21.84 -10.36
C GLY A 452 -24.14 21.25 -11.74
N ASP A 453 -24.34 22.14 -12.71
CA ASP A 453 -24.36 21.78 -14.13
C ASP A 453 -22.98 21.28 -14.59
N GLU A 454 -22.87 20.74 -15.81
CA GLU A 454 -21.63 20.23 -16.40
C GLU A 454 -20.42 21.17 -16.15
N PRO A 455 -19.30 20.68 -15.58
CA PRO A 455 -18.91 19.27 -15.43
C PRO A 455 -19.31 18.63 -14.09
N GLY A 456 -20.31 19.16 -13.37
CA GLY A 456 -20.80 18.63 -12.09
C GLY A 456 -19.90 18.93 -10.89
N THR A 457 -20.38 18.61 -9.69
CA THR A 457 -19.66 18.78 -8.41
C THR A 457 -18.94 17.49 -8.04
N ILE A 458 -17.64 17.58 -7.72
CA ILE A 458 -16.85 16.46 -7.19
C ILE A 458 -17.10 16.35 -5.69
N MET A 459 -17.37 15.14 -5.22
CA MET A 459 -17.58 14.83 -3.82
C MET A 459 -16.64 13.70 -3.39
N ARG A 460 -16.04 13.85 -2.20
CA ARG A 460 -15.23 12.81 -1.56
C ARG A 460 -16.13 11.86 -0.79
N ILE A 461 -15.93 10.56 -0.97
CA ILE A 461 -16.63 9.50 -0.25
C ILE A 461 -15.86 9.20 1.03
N HIS A 462 -16.51 9.34 2.18
CA HIS A 462 -15.89 9.11 3.48
C HIS A 462 -15.46 7.66 3.69
N ASP A 463 -14.47 7.49 4.56
CA ASP A 463 -13.89 6.21 4.95
C ASP A 463 -14.95 5.21 5.38
N GLY A 464 -14.75 3.94 5.02
CA GLY A 464 -15.72 2.87 5.26
C GLY A 464 -16.98 2.92 4.38
N THR A 465 -17.27 4.04 3.72
CA THR A 465 -18.48 4.19 2.90
C THR A 465 -18.17 3.94 1.42
N SER A 466 -19.12 3.31 0.73
CA SER A 466 -19.15 3.15 -0.72
C SER A 466 -20.51 3.59 -1.28
N ILE A 467 -20.56 3.90 -2.56
CA ILE A 467 -21.84 4.00 -3.28
C ILE A 467 -22.09 2.61 -3.85
N SER A 468 -23.19 1.97 -3.49
CA SER A 468 -23.53 0.62 -3.97
C SER A 468 -24.54 0.63 -5.12
N ALA A 469 -25.27 1.73 -5.29
CA ALA A 469 -26.20 1.93 -6.41
C ALA A 469 -26.52 3.41 -6.61
N ILE A 470 -26.90 3.75 -7.84
CA ILE A 470 -27.53 5.03 -8.20
C ILE A 470 -28.94 4.72 -8.71
N ASP A 471 -29.95 5.47 -8.28
CA ASP A 471 -31.33 5.28 -8.77
C ASP A 471 -31.39 5.58 -10.27
N PRO A 472 -31.78 4.62 -11.12
CA PRO A 472 -31.87 4.82 -12.57
C PRO A 472 -32.92 5.86 -12.99
N ASN A 473 -33.81 6.29 -12.10
CA ASN A 473 -34.78 7.35 -12.34
C ASN A 473 -34.27 8.74 -11.98
N SER A 474 -33.03 8.85 -11.48
CA SER A 474 -32.36 10.12 -11.22
C SER A 474 -32.37 11.00 -12.47
N THR A 475 -32.58 12.31 -12.31
CA THR A 475 -32.55 13.25 -13.44
C THR A 475 -31.14 13.77 -13.74
N GLY A 476 -30.21 13.58 -12.81
CA GLY A 476 -28.78 13.87 -12.96
C GLY A 476 -27.94 12.66 -13.37
N ALA A 477 -26.64 12.88 -13.47
CA ALA A 477 -25.64 11.86 -13.75
C ALA A 477 -24.66 11.74 -12.57
N ALA A 478 -24.17 10.53 -12.34
CA ALA A 478 -23.12 10.24 -11.37
C ALA A 478 -22.00 9.50 -12.08
N GLN A 479 -20.76 9.89 -11.81
CA GLN A 479 -19.57 9.20 -12.30
C GLN A 479 -18.63 8.89 -11.15
N HIS A 480 -18.15 7.65 -11.09
CA HIS A 480 -17.25 7.19 -10.04
C HIS A 480 -15.80 7.59 -10.35
N GLY A 481 -15.06 7.99 -9.33
CA GLY A 481 -13.66 8.40 -9.45
C GLY A 481 -12.79 7.78 -8.38
N ARG A 482 -11.50 7.66 -8.70
CA ARG A 482 -10.45 7.16 -7.80
C ARG A 482 -9.31 8.17 -7.74
N ASP A 483 -8.91 8.60 -6.55
CA ASP A 483 -7.67 9.36 -6.38
C ASP A 483 -6.46 8.43 -6.55
N LEU A 484 -5.59 8.80 -7.49
CA LEU A 484 -4.37 8.07 -7.80
C LEU A 484 -3.19 8.48 -6.93
N LEU A 485 -3.23 9.62 -6.22
CA LEU A 485 -2.11 10.12 -5.41
C LEU A 485 -2.11 9.59 -3.97
N ALA A 486 -3.26 9.59 -3.28
CA ALA A 486 -3.41 9.14 -1.88
C ALA A 486 -2.59 9.87 -0.80
N PHE A 487 -1.66 10.77 -1.16
CA PHE A 487 -0.79 11.50 -0.21
C PHE A 487 -0.75 13.01 -0.41
N GLY A 488 -1.69 13.56 -1.18
CA GLY A 488 -1.73 15.00 -1.43
C GLY A 488 -2.25 15.83 -0.26
N THR A 489 -2.60 15.20 0.86
CA THR A 489 -2.86 15.84 2.16
C THR A 489 -1.57 16.29 2.86
N PHE A 490 -0.40 15.80 2.44
CA PHE A 490 0.91 16.09 3.06
C PHE A 490 1.02 15.77 4.57
N GLU A 491 0.08 14.98 5.08
CA GLU A 491 0.05 14.51 6.46
C GLU A 491 1.13 13.45 6.69
N ASN A 492 1.64 13.39 7.93
CA ASN A 492 2.45 12.26 8.37
C ASN A 492 1.53 11.11 8.73
N GLU A 493 1.42 10.12 7.86
CA GLU A 493 0.51 8.98 7.98
C GLU A 493 1.25 7.64 8.04
N ALA A 494 2.58 7.68 8.20
CA ALA A 494 3.41 6.50 8.31
C ALA A 494 3.96 6.37 9.73
N VAL A 495 4.03 5.13 10.24
CA VAL A 495 4.86 4.79 11.40
C VAL A 495 6.31 4.72 10.91
N ASP A 496 6.98 5.88 10.89
CA ASP A 496 8.36 6.05 10.44
C ASP A 496 9.19 6.76 11.52
N PRO A 497 10.19 6.10 12.14
CA PRO A 497 11.00 6.71 13.18
C PRO A 497 11.84 7.89 12.68
N ASP A 498 12.08 7.98 11.37
CA ASP A 498 12.82 9.09 10.76
C ASP A 498 11.94 10.34 10.53
N ARG A 499 10.64 10.28 10.84
CA ARG A 499 9.68 11.39 10.78
C ARG A 499 9.65 12.12 9.43
N ARG A 500 9.72 11.38 8.33
CA ARG A 500 9.78 11.96 6.97
C ARG A 500 8.41 12.36 6.46
N ASN A 501 8.06 13.64 6.62
CA ASN A 501 6.83 14.18 6.02
C ASN A 501 6.99 14.39 4.51
N GLY A 502 5.99 13.92 3.75
CA GLY A 502 5.98 14.09 2.29
C GLY A 502 7.01 13.24 1.56
N SER A 503 7.28 12.03 2.04
CA SER A 503 8.28 11.09 1.51
C SER A 503 8.13 10.73 0.02
N PHE A 504 6.96 10.97 -0.58
CA PHE A 504 6.71 10.78 -2.01
C PHE A 504 6.78 12.05 -2.85
N TRP A 505 7.14 13.19 -2.25
CA TRP A 505 7.30 14.48 -2.93
C TRP A 505 8.77 14.86 -3.04
N GLU A 506 9.13 15.48 -4.16
CA GLU A 506 10.44 16.09 -4.37
C GLU A 506 10.53 17.38 -3.53
N LEU A 507 11.09 17.23 -2.33
CA LEU A 507 11.23 18.30 -1.33
C LEU A 507 12.70 18.70 -1.11
N SER A 508 13.64 18.30 -1.98
CA SER A 508 15.03 18.72 -1.85
C SER A 508 15.17 20.24 -2.05
N GLY A 509 16.08 20.89 -1.33
CA GLY A 509 16.33 22.32 -1.45
C GLY A 509 15.51 23.20 -0.49
N ASP A 510 15.93 24.46 -0.36
CA ASP A 510 15.42 25.38 0.68
C ASP A 510 14.09 26.06 0.32
N ASP A 511 13.60 25.86 -0.90
CA ASP A 511 12.43 26.53 -1.48
C ASP A 511 11.14 25.74 -1.39
N ARG A 512 11.18 24.51 -0.86
CA ARG A 512 10.05 23.59 -0.69
C ARG A 512 10.14 22.97 0.69
N ARG A 513 9.03 22.93 1.43
CA ARG A 513 8.99 22.25 2.74
C ARG A 513 7.56 21.97 3.17
N THR A 514 7.37 20.88 3.91
CA THR A 514 6.15 20.68 4.68
C THR A 514 6.08 21.66 5.86
N SER A 515 4.88 22.08 6.22
CA SER A 515 4.67 23.11 7.24
C SER A 515 3.23 23.14 7.72
N ALA A 516 3.06 23.19 9.05
CA ALA A 516 1.79 23.50 9.70
C ALA A 516 1.18 24.86 9.28
N ARG A 517 1.98 25.81 8.77
CA ARG A 517 1.47 27.08 8.23
C ARG A 517 0.91 26.96 6.82
N ALA A 518 1.21 25.86 6.15
CA ALA A 518 0.70 25.53 4.83
C ALA A 518 -0.48 24.54 4.89
N ALA A 519 -0.91 24.14 6.09
CA ALA A 519 -2.10 23.33 6.27
C ALA A 519 -3.37 24.17 6.02
N TYR A 520 -4.19 23.74 5.09
CA TYR A 520 -5.58 24.17 4.93
C TYR A 520 -6.49 23.33 5.84
N ARG A 521 -6.30 22.01 5.82
CA ARG A 521 -6.89 21.04 6.74
C ARG A 521 -5.76 20.25 7.41
N GLY A 522 -6.10 19.51 8.48
CA GLY A 522 -5.11 18.68 9.18
C GLY A 522 -3.97 19.47 9.84
N ALA A 523 -2.80 18.85 9.91
CA ALA A 523 -1.63 19.34 10.62
C ALA A 523 -0.51 19.82 9.69
N SER A 524 -0.52 19.45 8.41
CA SER A 524 0.58 19.73 7.49
C SER A 524 0.09 20.02 6.07
N GLY A 525 0.72 20.99 5.42
CA GLY A 525 0.66 21.18 3.96
C GLY A 525 2.06 21.49 3.45
N VAL A 526 2.21 21.87 2.17
CA VAL A 526 3.51 22.21 1.59
C VAL A 526 3.61 23.69 1.21
N GLU A 527 4.72 24.33 1.59
CA GLU A 527 5.04 25.71 1.23
C GLU A 527 6.18 25.76 0.22
N LEU A 528 5.91 26.40 -0.92
CA LEU A 528 6.91 26.83 -1.89
C LEU A 528 7.30 28.28 -1.62
N SER A 529 8.57 28.62 -1.83
CA SER A 529 9.05 30.00 -1.70
C SER A 529 10.06 30.37 -2.77
N ARG A 530 9.90 31.56 -3.35
CA ARG A 530 10.78 32.03 -4.42
C ARG A 530 11.09 33.52 -4.29
N ASP A 531 12.38 33.84 -4.32
CA ASP A 531 12.91 35.20 -4.26
C ASP A 531 13.23 35.71 -5.67
N SER A 532 12.89 36.98 -5.95
CA SER A 532 13.13 37.67 -7.23
C SER A 532 14.58 37.61 -7.74
N ARG A 533 15.57 37.34 -6.87
CA ARG A 533 16.98 37.16 -7.25
C ARG A 533 17.28 35.81 -7.91
N ARG A 534 16.36 34.85 -7.86
CA ARG A 534 16.49 33.52 -8.48
C ARG A 534 15.72 33.50 -9.79
N ALA A 535 16.39 33.15 -10.89
CA ALA A 535 15.78 33.11 -12.22
C ALA A 535 14.93 31.85 -12.49
N ASN A 536 15.11 30.79 -11.71
CA ASN A 536 14.39 29.52 -11.86
C ASN A 536 13.15 29.51 -10.94
N ASP A 537 12.12 28.80 -11.35
CA ASP A 537 10.92 28.55 -10.55
C ASP A 537 11.18 27.56 -9.41
N ALA A 538 10.33 27.56 -8.39
CA ALA A 538 10.26 26.50 -7.38
C ALA A 538 9.18 25.51 -7.79
N ALA A 539 9.52 24.24 -7.99
CA ALA A 539 8.59 23.23 -8.50
C ALA A 539 8.39 22.09 -7.49
N LEU A 540 7.15 21.86 -7.10
CA LEU A 540 6.73 20.67 -6.36
C LEU A 540 6.29 19.60 -7.35
N THR A 541 6.76 18.37 -7.18
CA THR A 541 6.34 17.22 -7.98
C THR A 541 6.45 15.93 -7.17
N PRO A 542 5.62 14.91 -7.41
CA PRO A 542 5.88 13.58 -6.85
C PRO A 542 7.24 13.04 -7.33
N LEU A 543 7.92 12.24 -6.51
CA LEU A 543 9.19 11.59 -6.86
C LEU A 543 9.04 10.61 -8.04
N HIS A 544 7.84 10.03 -8.19
CA HIS A 544 7.53 9.02 -9.20
C HIS A 544 6.35 9.44 -10.04
N ARG A 545 6.35 9.03 -11.32
CA ARG A 545 5.23 9.30 -12.23
C ARG A 545 4.01 8.48 -11.84
N VAL A 546 2.84 9.10 -11.90
CA VAL A 546 1.57 8.42 -11.63
C VAL A 546 1.10 7.73 -12.91
N LEU A 547 0.82 6.43 -12.85
CA LEU A 547 0.28 5.70 -13.99
C LEU A 547 -1.17 6.09 -14.23
N VAL A 548 -1.54 6.26 -15.50
CA VAL A 548 -2.88 6.67 -15.94
C VAL A 548 -3.30 5.84 -17.15
N SER A 549 -4.61 5.70 -17.33
CA SER A 549 -5.15 4.94 -18.46
C SER A 549 -5.32 5.85 -19.70
N PRO A 550 -4.85 5.46 -20.89
CA PRO A 550 -5.08 6.23 -22.11
C PRO A 550 -6.58 6.53 -22.35
N GLY A 551 -6.90 7.75 -22.75
CA GLY A 551 -8.26 8.17 -23.11
C GLY A 551 -9.21 8.42 -21.92
N THR A 552 -8.81 8.15 -20.68
CA THR A 552 -9.65 8.44 -19.51
C THR A 552 -9.68 9.93 -19.17
N GLU A 553 -10.71 10.35 -18.44
CA GLU A 553 -10.78 11.71 -17.92
C GLU A 553 -10.14 11.77 -16.53
N LEU A 554 -9.35 12.81 -16.28
CA LEU A 554 -8.78 13.13 -14.98
C LEU A 554 -9.30 14.48 -14.48
N SER A 555 -9.50 14.58 -13.16
CA SER A 555 -9.61 15.87 -12.47
C SER A 555 -8.43 16.05 -11.53
N ILE A 556 -7.68 17.12 -11.73
CA ILE A 556 -6.59 17.52 -10.84
C ILE A 556 -7.14 18.60 -9.94
N THR A 557 -7.16 18.35 -8.63
CA THR A 557 -7.78 19.25 -7.65
C THR A 557 -6.82 19.57 -6.52
N GLY A 558 -7.10 20.65 -5.79
CA GLY A 558 -6.37 20.96 -4.57
C GLY A 558 -6.65 22.35 -4.05
N MET A 559 -6.03 22.67 -2.91
CA MET A 559 -6.12 23.96 -2.24
C MET A 559 -4.82 24.74 -2.46
N VAL A 560 -4.96 26.04 -2.72
CA VAL A 560 -3.82 26.95 -2.87
C VAL A 560 -4.08 28.26 -2.14
N SER A 561 -3.06 28.77 -1.46
CA SER A 561 -2.99 30.16 -1.00
C SER A 561 -1.63 30.76 -1.35
N THR A 562 -1.58 32.08 -1.51
CA THR A 562 -0.34 32.78 -1.90
C THR A 562 -0.09 34.00 -1.04
N VAL A 563 1.18 34.33 -0.90
CA VAL A 563 1.65 35.55 -0.24
C VAL A 563 2.70 36.22 -1.12
N GLY A 564 2.56 37.54 -1.30
CA GLY A 564 3.40 38.35 -2.17
C GLY A 564 2.98 38.28 -3.64
N ASP A 565 3.89 38.73 -4.50
CA ASP A 565 3.74 38.74 -5.95
C ASP A 565 3.90 37.34 -6.56
N ALA A 566 2.99 36.42 -6.21
CA ALA A 566 3.07 35.01 -6.56
C ALA A 566 2.33 34.69 -7.86
N THR A 567 3.04 34.05 -8.80
CA THR A 567 2.42 33.40 -9.96
C THR A 567 2.62 31.90 -9.83
N VAL A 568 1.51 31.16 -9.75
CA VAL A 568 1.48 29.70 -9.53
C VAL A 568 0.89 29.03 -10.77
N ILE A 569 1.61 28.05 -11.31
CA ILE A 569 1.22 27.26 -12.48
C ILE A 569 1.07 25.80 -12.06
N VAL A 570 0.02 25.13 -12.51
CA VAL A 570 -0.02 23.67 -12.58
C VAL A 570 0.42 23.23 -13.96
N GLN A 571 1.35 22.27 -14.01
CA GLN A 571 1.81 21.63 -15.23
C GLN A 571 1.62 20.12 -15.12
N LEU A 572 1.02 19.54 -16.16
CA LEU A 572 0.98 18.09 -16.37
C LEU A 572 1.93 17.75 -17.52
N SER A 573 2.86 16.84 -17.27
CA SER A 573 3.76 16.31 -18.30
C SER A 573 3.34 14.87 -18.59
N TRP A 574 3.08 14.56 -19.86
CA TRP A 574 2.52 13.29 -20.27
C TRP A 574 3.59 12.39 -20.88
N TYR A 575 3.62 11.11 -20.52
CA TYR A 575 4.68 10.19 -20.88
C TYR A 575 4.13 8.89 -21.48
N GLN A 576 4.85 8.36 -22.48
CA GLN A 576 4.52 7.06 -23.08
C GLN A 576 5.11 5.88 -22.30
N ASP A 577 5.91 6.18 -21.27
CA ASP A 577 6.57 5.21 -20.40
C ASP A 577 6.79 5.83 -19.01
N THR A 578 7.12 5.00 -18.04
CA THR A 578 7.57 5.34 -16.69
C THR A 578 8.93 6.05 -16.66
N ARG A 579 9.73 5.96 -17.73
CA ARG A 579 11.02 6.66 -17.91
C ARG A 579 11.06 7.51 -19.20
N GLY A 580 12.13 8.27 -19.42
CA GLY A 580 12.31 9.08 -20.63
C GLY A 580 11.59 10.44 -20.65
N SER A 581 11.59 11.14 -21.77
CA SER A 581 11.03 12.50 -21.88
C SER A 581 9.51 12.51 -22.03
N SER A 582 8.86 13.58 -21.56
CA SER A 582 7.43 13.78 -21.83
C SER A 582 7.20 14.08 -23.32
N VAL A 583 6.05 13.69 -23.85
CA VAL A 583 5.67 13.96 -25.25
C VAL A 583 4.79 15.20 -25.40
N VAL A 584 4.03 15.53 -24.36
CA VAL A 584 3.08 16.64 -24.34
C VAL A 584 3.10 17.28 -22.95
N GLN A 585 2.89 18.59 -22.90
CA GLN A 585 2.66 19.32 -21.66
C GLN A 585 1.33 20.07 -21.71
N THR A 586 0.64 20.04 -20.57
CA THR A 586 -0.54 20.85 -20.28
C THR A 586 -0.16 21.84 -19.18
N LEU A 587 -0.41 23.13 -19.40
CA LEU A 587 -0.13 24.17 -18.40
C LEU A 587 -1.39 24.98 -18.12
N GLU A 588 -1.58 25.34 -16.86
CA GLU A 588 -2.65 26.24 -16.42
C GLU A 588 -2.14 27.16 -15.30
N THR A 589 -2.50 28.44 -15.37
CA THR A 589 -2.15 29.41 -14.32
C THR A 589 -3.19 29.36 -13.21
N LEU A 590 -2.79 28.85 -12.05
CA LEU A 590 -3.66 28.78 -10.87
C LEU A 590 -3.80 30.14 -10.20
N VAL A 591 -2.72 30.93 -10.11
CA VAL A 591 -2.64 32.25 -9.46
C VAL A 591 -1.74 33.15 -10.29
N ASP A 592 -2.14 34.42 -10.50
CA ASP A 592 -1.40 35.38 -11.33
C ASP A 592 -1.29 36.76 -10.65
N HIS A 593 -0.25 36.93 -9.83
CA HIS A 593 0.13 38.19 -9.15
C HIS A 593 -0.68 38.72 -7.94
N PRO A 594 -1.66 38.03 -7.29
CA PRO A 594 -2.24 38.48 -6.01
C PRO A 594 -1.79 37.66 -4.79
N ASP A 595 -1.87 38.31 -3.62
CA ASP A 595 -2.16 37.59 -2.37
C ASP A 595 -3.51 36.88 -2.52
N ALA A 596 -3.53 35.57 -2.31
CA ALA A 596 -4.74 34.77 -2.33
C ALA A 596 -4.93 34.09 -0.98
N GLU A 597 -6.05 34.38 -0.33
CA GLU A 597 -6.62 33.49 0.69
C GLU A 597 -6.80 32.08 0.10
N TRP A 598 -6.93 31.08 0.97
CA TRP A 598 -7.17 29.70 0.53
C TRP A 598 -8.33 29.60 -0.46
N ARG A 599 -8.04 29.02 -1.62
CA ARG A 599 -9.01 28.72 -2.67
C ARG A 599 -8.74 27.35 -3.25
N SER A 600 -9.79 26.67 -3.69
CA SER A 600 -9.64 25.45 -4.47
C SER A 600 -9.39 25.77 -5.95
N PHE A 601 -8.77 24.80 -6.61
CA PHE A 601 -8.69 24.72 -8.07
C PHE A 601 -9.15 23.34 -8.54
N ARG A 602 -9.60 23.30 -9.79
CA ARG A 602 -9.94 22.06 -10.51
C ARG A 602 -9.51 22.21 -11.96
N LEU A 603 -8.79 21.23 -12.46
CA LEU A 603 -8.38 21.10 -13.84
C LEU A 603 -8.89 19.76 -14.36
N ASP A 604 -9.87 19.79 -15.27
CA ASP A 604 -10.35 18.59 -15.96
C ASP A 604 -9.60 18.42 -17.28
N VAL A 605 -9.04 17.23 -17.50
CA VAL A 605 -8.25 16.89 -18.69
C VAL A 605 -8.57 15.49 -19.17
N THR A 606 -8.35 15.22 -20.45
CA THR A 606 -8.39 13.86 -20.99
C THR A 606 -6.97 13.36 -21.21
N VAL A 607 -6.68 12.15 -20.74
CA VAL A 607 -5.39 11.49 -20.95
C VAL A 607 -5.21 11.25 -22.46
N PRO A 608 -4.12 11.72 -23.08
CA PRO A 608 -3.83 11.41 -24.48
C PRO A 608 -3.80 9.90 -24.76
N GLU A 609 -4.26 9.48 -25.94
CA GLU A 609 -4.39 8.04 -26.32
C GLU A 609 -3.08 7.25 -26.31
N SER A 610 -1.92 7.92 -26.35
CA SER A 610 -0.61 7.28 -26.44
C SER A 610 0.22 7.37 -25.16
N VAL A 611 -0.36 7.86 -24.05
CA VAL A 611 0.37 8.11 -22.81
C VAL A 611 -0.16 7.22 -21.68
N VAL A 612 0.74 6.74 -20.84
CA VAL A 612 0.47 5.77 -19.76
C VAL A 612 0.86 6.32 -18.38
N ALA A 613 1.49 7.49 -18.33
CA ALA A 613 1.89 8.12 -17.09
C ALA A 613 1.82 9.65 -17.17
N VAL A 614 1.60 10.29 -16.02
CA VAL A 614 1.58 11.74 -15.84
C VAL A 614 2.53 12.18 -14.72
N GLY A 615 3.25 13.27 -14.97
CA GLY A 615 4.00 14.00 -13.95
C GLY A 615 3.26 15.29 -13.61
N LEU A 616 2.84 15.42 -12.34
CA LEU A 616 2.22 16.63 -11.80
C LEU A 616 3.32 17.58 -11.28
N PHE A 617 3.28 18.83 -11.71
CA PHE A 617 4.15 19.89 -11.22
C PHE A 617 3.31 21.07 -10.76
N ILE A 618 3.52 21.54 -9.53
CA ILE A 618 3.06 22.86 -9.08
C ILE A 618 4.26 23.78 -9.03
N ARG A 619 4.25 24.83 -9.84
CA ARG A 619 5.38 25.74 -10.05
C ARG A 619 5.06 27.12 -9.51
N LEU A 620 5.93 27.64 -8.64
CA LEU A 620 5.95 29.03 -8.22
C LEU A 620 7.02 29.77 -9.01
N LEU A 621 6.60 30.66 -9.90
CA LEU A 621 7.51 31.46 -10.73
C LEU A 621 8.26 32.51 -9.87
N PRO A 622 9.43 32.99 -10.33
CA PRO A 622 10.09 34.13 -9.71
C PRO A 622 9.18 35.36 -9.66
N PRO A 623 9.00 35.99 -8.48
CA PRO A 623 8.26 37.24 -8.38
C PRO A 623 9.04 38.37 -9.06
N GLU A 624 8.35 39.43 -9.49
CA GLU A 624 9.03 40.62 -10.04
C GLU A 624 9.94 41.25 -8.98
N GLN A 625 9.51 41.25 -7.72
CA GLN A 625 10.24 41.82 -6.60
C GLN A 625 10.03 41.03 -5.30
N GLY A 626 11.06 41.01 -4.45
CA GLY A 626 10.96 40.48 -3.09
C GLY A 626 10.84 38.96 -3.06
N LEU A 627 9.95 38.46 -2.19
CA LEU A 627 9.72 37.05 -1.91
C LEU A 627 8.24 36.72 -2.13
N ALA A 628 7.97 35.69 -2.92
CA ALA A 628 6.66 35.08 -3.05
C ALA A 628 6.63 33.73 -2.32
N ARG A 629 5.45 33.35 -1.84
CA ARG A 629 5.16 32.03 -1.30
C ARG A 629 3.86 31.49 -1.89
N ALA A 630 3.83 30.19 -2.14
CA ALA A 630 2.62 29.44 -2.42
C ALA A 630 2.49 28.32 -1.38
N ARG A 631 1.29 28.13 -0.84
CA ARG A 631 0.98 27.03 0.07
C ARG A 631 -0.04 26.16 -0.60
N LEU A 632 0.16 24.85 -0.52
CA LEU A 632 -0.63 23.83 -1.19
C LEU A 632 -1.03 22.77 -0.18
N ASP A 633 -2.24 22.26 -0.35
CA ASP A 633 -2.80 21.21 0.48
C ASP A 633 -3.91 20.47 -0.28
N ASP A 634 -4.30 19.28 0.20
CA ASP A 634 -5.36 18.44 -0.35
C ASP A 634 -5.28 18.21 -1.88
N LEU A 635 -4.07 17.98 -2.42
CA LEU A 635 -3.89 17.67 -3.85
C LEU A 635 -4.46 16.29 -4.19
N ALA A 636 -5.13 16.16 -5.34
CA ALA A 636 -5.60 14.88 -5.84
C ALA A 636 -5.51 14.78 -7.37
N ILE A 637 -5.28 13.57 -7.88
CA ILE A 637 -5.43 13.22 -9.30
C ILE A 637 -6.52 12.16 -9.38
N ILE A 638 -7.74 12.60 -9.69
CA ILE A 638 -8.90 11.72 -9.72
C ILE A 638 -9.06 11.18 -11.13
N GLU A 639 -8.88 9.87 -11.31
CA GLU A 639 -9.21 9.17 -12.55
C GLU A 639 -10.68 8.77 -12.54
N TRP A 640 -11.42 9.17 -13.58
CA TRP A 640 -12.85 8.88 -13.69
C TRP A 640 -13.09 7.56 -14.42
N ALA A 641 -13.90 6.70 -13.81
CA ALA A 641 -14.36 5.48 -14.43
C ALA A 641 -15.31 5.77 -15.60
N PRO A 642 -15.48 4.82 -16.54
CA PRO A 642 -16.55 4.87 -17.53
C PRO A 642 -17.92 5.14 -16.89
N ALA A 643 -18.80 5.86 -17.58
CA ALA A 643 -20.10 6.26 -17.03
C ALA A 643 -21.01 5.07 -16.66
N ASP A 644 -20.76 3.89 -17.24
CA ASP A 644 -21.45 2.63 -16.99
C ASP A 644 -20.69 1.70 -16.02
N ALA A 645 -19.60 2.17 -15.41
CA ALA A 645 -18.83 1.39 -14.45
C ALA A 645 -19.70 0.96 -13.26
N ALA A 646 -19.60 -0.31 -12.89
CA ALA A 646 -20.30 -0.83 -11.73
C ALA A 646 -19.79 -0.14 -10.45
N PRO A 647 -20.66 0.14 -9.46
CA PRO A 647 -20.23 0.68 -8.19
C PRO A 647 -19.26 -0.27 -7.48
N SER A 648 -18.28 0.29 -6.76
CA SER A 648 -17.24 -0.47 -6.07
C SER A 648 -16.73 0.32 -4.85
N ALA A 649 -16.22 -0.40 -3.85
CA ALA A 649 -15.50 0.20 -2.72
C ALA A 649 -14.15 0.82 -3.12
N LEU A 650 -13.65 0.50 -4.32
CA LEU A 650 -12.46 1.08 -4.92
C LEU A 650 -12.56 2.60 -5.08
N TYR A 651 -13.76 3.11 -5.34
CA TYR A 651 -13.97 4.52 -5.61
C TYR A 651 -14.06 5.32 -4.30
N ASP A 652 -13.25 6.38 -4.23
CA ASP A 652 -13.19 7.32 -3.12
C ASP A 652 -13.77 8.69 -3.50
N HIS A 653 -14.15 8.88 -4.76
CA HIS A 653 -14.81 10.09 -5.27
C HIS A 653 -16.03 9.77 -6.13
N VAL A 654 -16.95 10.73 -6.19
CA VAL A 654 -18.07 10.73 -7.14
C VAL A 654 -18.26 12.14 -7.70
N ARG A 655 -18.55 12.24 -9.00
CA ARG A 655 -18.93 13.49 -9.65
C ARG A 655 -20.40 13.47 -9.98
N ILE A 656 -21.12 14.47 -9.49
CA ILE A 656 -22.58 14.59 -9.64
C ILE A 656 -22.91 15.79 -10.51
N ALA A 657 -23.63 15.56 -11.61
CA ALA A 657 -24.24 16.61 -12.42
C ALA A 657 -25.76 16.58 -12.21
N GLY A 658 -26.35 17.70 -11.78
CA GLY A 658 -27.77 17.75 -11.44
C GLY A 658 -28.08 17.08 -10.10
N SER A 659 -29.09 16.19 -10.06
CA SER A 659 -29.52 15.53 -8.82
C SER A 659 -29.66 14.03 -9.03
N VAL A 660 -29.06 13.24 -8.13
CA VAL A 660 -29.17 11.78 -8.12
C VAL A 660 -29.57 11.30 -6.73
N ASP A 661 -30.33 10.22 -6.68
CA ASP A 661 -30.52 9.46 -5.44
C ASP A 661 -29.53 8.30 -5.44
N ALA A 662 -28.60 8.32 -4.49
CA ALA A 662 -27.55 7.31 -4.34
C ALA A 662 -27.82 6.44 -3.12
N VAL A 663 -27.56 5.14 -3.22
CA VAL A 663 -27.53 4.23 -2.08
C VAL A 663 -26.09 4.19 -1.57
N LEU A 664 -25.86 4.78 -0.40
CA LEU A 664 -24.62 4.60 0.34
C LEU A 664 -24.67 3.26 1.05
N SER A 665 -23.55 2.56 1.03
CA SER A 665 -23.38 1.31 1.75
C SER A 665 -22.14 1.36 2.63
N HIS A 666 -22.31 0.95 3.87
CA HIS A 666 -21.24 0.66 4.81
C HIS A 666 -21.55 -0.68 5.46
N SER A 667 -20.60 -1.59 5.42
CA SER A 667 -20.70 -2.84 6.15
C SER A 667 -20.42 -2.56 7.63
N TRP A 668 -21.28 -3.03 8.53
CA TRP A 668 -21.09 -2.92 9.98
C TRP A 668 -21.58 -4.19 10.67
N LEU A 669 -21.09 -4.44 11.89
CA LEU A 669 -21.52 -5.56 12.72
C LEU A 669 -22.64 -5.12 13.68
N ALA A 670 -23.65 -5.95 13.89
CA ALA A 670 -24.81 -5.60 14.72
C ALA A 670 -24.40 -5.26 16.17
N GLY A 671 -24.85 -4.10 16.68
CA GLY A 671 -24.45 -3.56 17.99
C GLY A 671 -23.49 -2.37 17.91
N ALA A 672 -23.04 -2.02 16.70
CA ALA A 672 -22.09 -0.95 16.40
C ALA A 672 -22.68 0.47 16.21
N GLU A 673 -23.78 0.78 16.91
CA GLU A 673 -24.70 1.89 16.60
C GLU A 673 -24.11 3.33 16.66
N PRO A 674 -23.15 3.69 17.54
CA PRO A 674 -22.65 5.08 17.59
C PRO A 674 -21.64 5.43 16.49
N TRP A 675 -20.84 4.48 16.01
CA TRP A 675 -19.70 4.69 15.10
C TRP A 675 -20.04 4.39 13.63
N ALA A 676 -21.09 3.61 13.38
CA ALA A 676 -21.59 3.24 12.05
C ALA A 676 -22.45 4.33 11.37
N ARG A 677 -22.32 5.60 11.77
CA ARG A 677 -23.08 6.69 11.12
C ARG A 677 -22.51 6.96 9.73
N LEU A 678 -23.27 6.53 8.72
CA LEU A 678 -23.03 6.91 7.33
C LEU A 678 -22.92 8.43 7.21
N ARG A 679 -21.77 8.90 6.75
CA ARG A 679 -21.56 10.30 6.39
C ARG A 679 -21.80 10.42 4.89
N PRO A 680 -22.72 11.30 4.45
CA PRO A 680 -22.92 11.53 3.03
C PRO A 680 -21.63 12.09 2.40
N PRO A 681 -21.35 11.80 1.12
CA PRO A 681 -20.21 12.38 0.41
C PRO A 681 -20.12 13.91 0.62
N GLU A 682 -18.92 14.39 0.90
CA GLU A 682 -18.65 15.81 1.13
C GLU A 682 -18.26 16.46 -0.19
N ALA A 683 -18.94 17.53 -0.59
CA ALA A 683 -18.55 18.31 -1.75
C ALA A 683 -17.14 18.90 -1.56
N MET A 684 -16.26 18.62 -2.51
CA MET A 684 -14.97 19.31 -2.59
C MET A 684 -15.23 20.80 -2.83
N PRO A 685 -14.44 21.73 -2.25
CA PRO A 685 -14.65 23.15 -2.47
C PRO A 685 -14.62 23.46 -3.98
N GLU A 686 -15.67 24.08 -4.51
CA GLU A 686 -15.78 24.34 -5.95
C GLU A 686 -14.70 25.34 -6.41
N GLY A 687 -13.90 24.94 -7.40
CA GLY A 687 -12.80 25.75 -7.91
C GLY A 687 -13.28 27.07 -8.51
N SER A 688 -12.64 28.18 -8.13
CA SER A 688 -12.95 29.52 -8.68
C SER A 688 -12.37 29.79 -10.08
N VAL A 689 -11.67 28.81 -10.65
CA VAL A 689 -10.94 28.93 -11.92
C VAL A 689 -11.34 27.78 -12.83
N THR A 690 -12.04 28.09 -13.93
CA THR A 690 -12.25 27.17 -15.05
C THR A 690 -11.09 27.36 -16.02
N ALA A 691 -10.24 26.34 -16.13
CA ALA A 691 -8.95 26.42 -16.82
C ALA A 691 -9.08 26.64 -18.35
N HIS A 692 -8.16 27.43 -18.92
CA HIS A 692 -7.95 27.50 -20.38
C HIS A 692 -6.75 26.65 -20.76
N VAL A 693 -6.99 25.35 -20.94
CA VAL A 693 -5.95 24.35 -21.26
C VAL A 693 -5.16 24.74 -22.51
N VAL A 694 -3.87 25.04 -22.33
CA VAL A 694 -2.92 25.15 -23.44
C VAL A 694 -2.08 23.88 -23.49
N THR A 695 -2.29 23.08 -24.54
CA THR A 695 -1.48 21.91 -24.83
C THR A 695 -0.34 22.30 -25.76
N VAL A 696 0.89 22.13 -25.29
CA VAL A 696 2.10 22.43 -26.08
C VAL A 696 2.75 21.10 -26.48
N PRO A 697 2.81 20.78 -27.78
CA PRO A 697 3.65 19.68 -28.26
C PRO A 697 5.11 20.03 -27.95
N ILE A 698 5.86 19.09 -27.38
CA ILE A 698 7.30 19.27 -27.24
C ILE A 698 7.90 19.06 -28.63
N ALA A 699 8.61 20.06 -29.15
CA ALA A 699 9.28 19.95 -30.44
C ALA A 699 10.27 18.77 -30.39
N GLU A 700 10.26 17.90 -31.40
CA GLU A 700 11.26 16.84 -31.56
C GLU A 700 12.65 17.47 -31.48
N ASN A 701 13.40 17.13 -30.42
CA ASN A 701 14.79 17.53 -30.29
C ASN A 701 15.59 16.53 -31.13
N PRO A 702 16.25 16.92 -32.23
CA PRO A 702 16.88 15.98 -33.17
C PRO A 702 18.24 15.46 -32.66
N GLY A 703 18.38 15.19 -31.36
CA GLY A 703 19.66 14.95 -30.71
C GLY A 703 19.76 13.76 -29.75
N ASP A 704 18.65 13.13 -29.37
CA ASP A 704 18.70 11.94 -28.51
C ASP A 704 18.61 10.68 -29.39
N GLU A 705 19.78 10.20 -29.84
CA GLU A 705 19.90 8.76 -30.10
C GLU A 705 19.64 8.07 -28.75
N ALA A 706 18.50 7.38 -28.67
CA ALA A 706 18.17 6.54 -27.53
C ALA A 706 19.36 5.61 -27.22
N PRO A 707 19.82 5.49 -25.97
CA PRO A 707 20.52 4.28 -25.58
C PRO A 707 19.57 3.11 -25.85
N ALA A 708 20.14 2.02 -26.38
CA ALA A 708 19.38 0.86 -26.83
C ALA A 708 18.42 0.34 -25.74
N ASP A 709 17.28 -0.20 -26.19
CA ASP A 709 16.32 -0.98 -25.40
C ASP A 709 17.02 -1.89 -24.39
N ASP A 710 17.02 -1.47 -23.12
CA ASP A 710 17.19 -2.33 -21.94
C ASP A 710 15.84 -2.27 -21.21
N GLY A 711 14.85 -2.96 -21.78
CA GLY A 711 13.51 -3.12 -21.24
C GLY A 711 13.23 -4.53 -20.78
#